data_AF-A0A2J6HG35-F1
#
_entry.id   AF-A0A2J6HG35-F1
#
_cell.length_a   1.000
_cell.length_b   1.000
_cell.length_c   1.000
_cell.angle_alpha   90.00
_cell.angle_beta   90.00
_cell.angle_gamma   90.00
#
_symmetry.space_group_name_H-M   'P 1'
#
loop_
_entity.id
_entity.type
_entity.pdbx_description
1 polymer ?
#
loop_
_entity_poly.entity_id
_entity_poly.type
_entity_poly.pdbx_seq_one_letter_code
_entity_poly.pdbx_strand_id
1 'polypeptide(L)'
;MRIFGLNRTQFFCIFTSFYSLTKFHCMNQEMKPCQKCRAQIASTAKFCTVCGAKQEDFVKPVEDIVNLKCICGAELMPGAKFCTKCGAKVEQGAAAISENNCVCGAELVPNAKFCTKCGKKLGVEIPKENICACGAELMPNAKFCTKCGQQIGVKPEPVMGPKKTSKKRRNRYIAAAAVLVGLLIGTYFVFFFNPGIKKELLASYEILPNDSTETVISYNDEVSISIPPGAITQKDSLHLYGVTNIDAPDFADDVVKTFDFDFQNSNSFNQEIEVTFSYKNQIAAGQSVHIMYYNEETEEWENTEALINEQNQTIRVFRTHFSSLGMVSHTTTPGPMMKVYAMKDPATMDYTNDYSKAQDIIRAYGQKKKPDDNAVKDGVDFFLTAFDITALSTDIHEQIFKFERFAKFNKLAGIVSVVKSAITIGSELGEEKYIDAIMNTTKVAASVGMTAAGWKVVAIYNVSVFLYDMYNARLEAEADEVDFKNHWADYQNFNAKTNPYRKSGLEWTQFIKDKINTSVDFEWTLDQELKKYVHAYFDINHTIDEKIQEAIMDHEMARMKEVVIKDAMLRYIQEMKDEQEREMVRSMTEMKNELNTVYTIQVIVVGKEEGSKAVRGLPVRIIVDKDQELWSGETDRNGSFDFKCTLLGYMHYGSPTKVEVDYDGKTYTGNIDFSSSNLSIVSIYIDEEVDDDQSTEEVFSFSTVAGTYTANCSDYTSFMEDETGQWIEYDDEAIDGCGHRYLEVDVDVNGNFEVIVKDTKVYDYLGPDADYCRSFYTG
;
A
#
# COMPACT_ATOMS: atom_id res chain seq x y z
N MET A 1 23.07 19.45 27.71
CA MET A 1 23.19 18.49 26.58
C MET A 1 22.88 17.07 27.05
N ARG A 2 21.61 16.67 26.95
CA ARG A 2 21.10 15.31 27.13
C ARG A 2 20.43 14.93 25.80
N ILE A 3 21.17 14.37 24.85
CA ILE A 3 20.60 13.85 23.59
C ILE A 3 21.43 12.66 23.14
N PHE A 4 21.42 11.55 23.87
CA PHE A 4 21.71 10.20 23.35
C PHE A 4 21.16 9.18 24.35
N GLY A 5 20.10 8.48 23.97
CA GLY A 5 19.49 7.39 24.75
C GLY A 5 20.16 6.03 24.54
N LEU A 6 21.46 5.99 24.27
CA LEU A 6 22.24 4.75 24.18
C LEU A 6 23.43 4.85 25.15
N ASN A 7 23.54 3.90 26.08
CA ASN A 7 24.66 3.86 27.02
C ASN A 7 25.88 3.15 26.37
N ARG A 8 27.09 3.52 26.82
CA ARG A 8 28.40 3.02 26.41
C ARG A 8 28.51 1.49 26.37
N THR A 9 27.67 0.80 27.12
CA THR A 9 27.53 -0.67 27.17
C THR A 9 26.94 -1.27 25.89
N GLN A 10 26.01 -0.60 25.22
CA GLN A 10 25.38 -1.09 23.99
C GLN A 10 26.35 -1.07 22.79
N PHE A 11 27.28 -0.10 22.76
CA PHE A 11 28.37 -0.06 21.78
C PHE A 11 29.38 -1.19 21.98
N PHE A 12 29.58 -1.63 23.22
CA PHE A 12 30.51 -2.71 23.58
C PHE A 12 29.98 -4.09 23.17
N CYS A 13 28.65 -4.29 23.20
CA CYS A 13 27.99 -5.57 22.85
C CYS A 13 28.14 -5.96 21.37
N ILE A 14 28.15 -4.98 20.46
CA ILE A 14 28.36 -5.23 19.02
C ILE A 14 29.80 -5.72 18.77
N PHE A 15 30.76 -5.18 19.52
CA PHE A 15 32.18 -5.49 19.34
C PHE A 15 32.59 -6.86 19.93
N THR A 16 31.99 -7.27 21.04
CA THR A 16 32.32 -8.55 21.70
C THR A 16 31.77 -9.78 20.98
N SER A 17 30.57 -9.69 20.40
CA SER A 17 29.98 -10.76 19.59
C SER A 17 30.79 -11.04 18.31
N PHE A 18 31.36 -9.98 17.71
CA PHE A 18 32.30 -10.08 16.59
C PHE A 18 33.62 -10.80 16.93
N TYR A 19 34.10 -10.65 18.17
CA TYR A 19 35.36 -11.25 18.63
C TYR A 19 35.23 -12.75 18.94
N SER A 20 34.03 -13.22 19.29
CA SER A 20 33.77 -14.64 19.55
C SER A 20 33.65 -15.44 18.24
N LEU A 21 32.96 -14.89 17.24
CA LEU A 21 32.77 -15.51 15.91
C LEU A 21 34.08 -15.70 15.13
N THR A 22 35.02 -14.76 15.24
CA THR A 22 36.33 -14.86 14.56
C THR A 22 37.25 -15.92 15.16
N LYS A 23 37.04 -16.32 16.42
CA LYS A 23 37.90 -17.27 17.12
C LYS A 23 37.52 -18.73 16.84
N PHE A 24 36.24 -19.02 16.60
CA PHE A 24 35.74 -20.38 16.34
C PHE A 24 36.02 -20.89 14.92
N HIS A 25 36.01 -20.00 13.91
CA HIS A 25 36.16 -20.40 12.50
C HIS A 25 37.62 -20.66 12.07
N CYS A 26 38.61 -20.35 12.91
CA CYS A 26 40.04 -20.49 12.57
C CYS A 26 40.59 -21.93 12.78
N MET A 27 39.79 -22.84 13.35
CA MET A 27 40.32 -24.13 13.84
C MET A 27 40.21 -25.34 12.89
N ASN A 28 39.67 -25.22 11.65
CA ASN A 28 39.48 -26.43 10.82
C ASN A 28 39.53 -26.26 9.28
N GLN A 29 40.44 -25.45 8.73
CA GLN A 29 40.73 -25.45 7.30
C GLN A 29 42.22 -25.72 7.03
N GLU A 30 42.53 -26.61 6.07
CA GLU A 30 43.90 -26.76 5.57
C GLU A 30 44.33 -25.49 4.84
N MET A 31 45.39 -24.86 5.34
CA MET A 31 45.89 -23.58 4.82
C MET A 31 47.12 -23.80 3.95
N LYS A 32 47.20 -23.06 2.84
CA LYS A 32 48.40 -22.96 2.00
C LYS A 32 48.93 -21.52 1.98
N PRO A 33 50.24 -21.30 1.93
CA PRO A 33 50.78 -19.95 1.74
C PRO A 33 50.51 -19.48 0.30
N CYS A 34 49.98 -18.27 0.16
CA CYS A 34 49.86 -17.60 -1.14
C CYS A 34 51.23 -17.51 -1.81
N GLN A 35 51.35 -17.92 -3.07
CA GLN A 35 52.64 -17.93 -3.75
C GLN A 35 53.23 -16.53 -4.02
N LYS A 36 52.40 -15.48 -3.96
CA LYS A 36 52.83 -14.09 -4.19
C LYS A 36 53.17 -13.32 -2.91
N CYS A 37 52.31 -13.35 -1.89
CA CYS A 37 52.50 -12.56 -0.65
C CYS A 37 52.71 -13.42 0.61
N ARG A 38 52.68 -14.75 0.49
CA ARG A 38 52.84 -15.73 1.58
C ARG A 38 51.79 -15.65 2.69
N ALA A 39 50.73 -14.87 2.53
CA ALA A 39 49.58 -14.91 3.42
C ALA A 39 48.99 -16.33 3.47
N GLN A 40 48.67 -16.82 4.67
CA GLN A 40 47.99 -18.09 4.88
C GLN A 40 46.57 -17.96 4.31
N ILE A 41 46.25 -18.74 3.28
CA ILE A 41 44.93 -18.74 2.64
C ILE A 41 44.39 -20.18 2.59
N ALA A 42 43.07 -20.34 2.55
CA ALA A 42 42.45 -21.66 2.43
C ALA A 42 42.98 -22.41 1.19
N SER A 43 43.18 -23.72 1.29
CA SER A 43 43.73 -24.55 0.21
C SER A 43 42.88 -24.51 -1.07
N THR A 44 41.59 -24.25 -0.95
CA THR A 44 40.59 -24.11 -2.03
C THR A 44 40.43 -22.68 -2.58
N ALA A 45 41.16 -21.69 -2.03
CA ALA A 45 41.01 -20.29 -2.45
C ALA A 45 41.56 -20.05 -3.86
N LYS A 46 40.67 -19.65 -4.78
CA LYS A 46 41.01 -19.30 -6.18
C LYS A 46 41.75 -17.97 -6.30
N PHE A 47 41.65 -17.10 -5.30
CA PHE A 47 42.34 -15.81 -5.22
C PHE A 47 42.81 -15.54 -3.79
N CYS A 48 43.97 -14.91 -3.64
CA CYS A 48 44.45 -14.46 -2.34
C CYS A 48 43.67 -13.23 -1.87
N THR A 49 43.01 -13.32 -0.73
CA THR A 49 42.22 -12.22 -0.14
C THR A 49 43.07 -11.03 0.33
N VAL A 50 44.38 -11.21 0.48
CA VAL A 50 45.29 -10.14 0.92
C VAL A 50 45.89 -9.36 -0.26
N CYS A 51 46.21 -10.03 -1.38
CA CYS A 51 46.91 -9.38 -2.50
C CYS A 51 46.22 -9.53 -3.87
N GLY A 52 45.06 -10.18 -3.93
CA GLY A 52 44.27 -10.38 -5.14
C GLY A 52 44.84 -11.37 -6.17
N ALA A 53 45.97 -12.02 -5.87
CA ALA A 53 46.62 -12.93 -6.81
C ALA A 53 45.81 -14.22 -7.02
N LYS A 54 45.50 -14.56 -8.27
CA LYS A 54 44.88 -15.84 -8.66
C LYS A 54 45.77 -17.03 -8.29
N GLN A 55 45.20 -18.09 -7.76
CA GLN A 55 45.87 -19.34 -7.40
C GLN A 55 45.39 -20.46 -8.34
N GLU A 56 46.26 -21.40 -8.72
CA GLU A 56 45.91 -22.52 -9.60
C GLU A 56 45.43 -23.73 -8.79
N ASP A 57 44.34 -24.37 -9.25
CA ASP A 57 43.61 -25.45 -8.55
C ASP A 57 44.23 -26.85 -8.79
N PHE A 58 44.14 -27.72 -7.78
CA PHE A 58 44.48 -29.15 -7.86
C PHE A 58 43.19 -29.92 -8.20
N VAL A 59 43.12 -30.61 -9.35
CA VAL A 59 41.96 -31.43 -9.76
C VAL A 59 42.27 -32.91 -9.54
N LYS A 60 41.36 -33.64 -8.88
CA LYS A 60 41.23 -35.11 -9.02
C LYS A 60 39.92 -35.44 -9.77
N PRO A 61 39.89 -36.50 -10.59
CA PRO A 61 38.87 -36.68 -11.62
C PRO A 61 37.67 -37.51 -11.14
N VAL A 62 36.50 -37.21 -11.69
CA VAL A 62 35.32 -38.09 -11.69
C VAL A 62 34.92 -38.29 -13.15
N GLU A 63 34.88 -39.55 -13.59
CA GLU A 63 34.54 -39.99 -14.95
C GLU A 63 33.03 -40.18 -15.16
N ASP A 64 32.67 -40.11 -16.45
CA ASP A 64 31.46 -40.56 -17.16
C ASP A 64 30.34 -39.54 -17.46
N ILE A 65 30.49 -38.87 -18.62
CA ILE A 65 29.40 -38.24 -19.38
C ILE A 65 29.51 -38.63 -20.87
N VAL A 66 28.40 -39.13 -21.40
CA VAL A 66 28.21 -39.51 -22.81
C VAL A 66 28.30 -38.27 -23.71
N ASN A 67 29.17 -38.34 -24.72
CA ASN A 67 29.60 -37.22 -25.54
C ASN A 67 28.66 -37.03 -26.76
N LEU A 68 27.77 -36.02 -26.73
CA LEU A 68 26.91 -35.64 -27.87
C LEU A 68 27.60 -34.58 -28.74
N LYS A 69 27.68 -34.81 -30.06
CA LYS A 69 28.26 -33.87 -31.03
C LYS A 69 27.22 -33.28 -31.96
N CYS A 70 27.34 -31.98 -32.20
CA CYS A 70 26.55 -31.22 -33.17
C CYS A 70 26.94 -31.60 -34.62
N ILE A 71 26.05 -31.36 -35.58
CA ILE A 71 26.30 -31.53 -37.03
C ILE A 71 27.54 -30.76 -37.52
N CYS A 72 27.91 -29.64 -36.87
CA CYS A 72 29.14 -28.90 -37.19
C CYS A 72 30.42 -29.49 -36.56
N GLY A 73 30.32 -30.62 -35.85
CA GLY A 73 31.43 -31.31 -35.19
C GLY A 73 31.76 -30.80 -33.77
N ALA A 74 31.07 -29.77 -33.27
CA ALA A 74 31.29 -29.24 -31.93
C ALA A 74 30.64 -30.13 -30.84
N GLU A 75 31.35 -30.34 -29.73
CA GLU A 75 30.81 -31.03 -28.55
C GLU A 75 29.74 -30.18 -27.86
N LEU A 76 28.62 -30.80 -27.47
CA LEU A 76 27.49 -30.15 -26.83
C LEU A 76 27.44 -30.51 -25.35
N MET A 77 27.20 -29.51 -24.49
CA MET A 77 26.95 -29.75 -23.07
C MET A 77 25.60 -30.45 -22.85
N PRO A 78 25.46 -31.30 -21.81
CA PRO A 78 24.18 -31.91 -21.46
C PRO A 78 23.09 -30.85 -21.28
N GLY A 79 21.98 -30.97 -22.00
CA GLY A 79 20.84 -30.05 -21.92
C GLY A 79 20.90 -28.81 -22.84
N ALA A 80 21.91 -28.68 -23.71
CA ALA A 80 22.01 -27.55 -24.64
C ALA A 80 20.87 -27.56 -25.69
N LYS A 81 20.07 -26.48 -25.73
CA LYS A 81 18.97 -26.28 -26.71
C LYS A 81 19.47 -25.84 -28.09
N PHE A 82 20.65 -25.23 -28.16
CA PHE A 82 21.29 -24.74 -29.38
C PHE A 82 22.81 -24.94 -29.31
N CYS A 83 23.45 -25.15 -30.45
CA CYS A 83 24.91 -25.17 -30.54
C CYS A 83 25.47 -23.75 -30.45
N THR A 84 26.29 -23.47 -29.43
CA THR A 84 26.93 -22.15 -29.23
C THR A 84 27.93 -21.77 -30.32
N LYS A 85 28.41 -22.74 -31.12
CA LYS A 85 29.35 -22.48 -32.22
C LYS A 85 28.71 -22.18 -33.57
N CYS A 86 27.60 -22.83 -33.90
CA CYS A 86 26.98 -22.68 -35.23
C CYS A 86 25.52 -22.19 -35.20
N GLY A 87 24.93 -22.03 -34.01
CA GLY A 87 23.54 -21.59 -33.84
C GLY A 87 22.48 -22.65 -34.18
N ALA A 88 22.89 -23.84 -34.64
CA ALA A 88 21.94 -24.90 -34.97
C ALA A 88 21.17 -25.39 -33.73
N LYS A 89 19.85 -25.44 -33.84
CA LYS A 89 18.95 -25.96 -32.81
C LYS A 89 19.12 -27.47 -32.68
N VAL A 90 19.24 -27.97 -31.45
CA VAL A 90 19.42 -29.39 -31.17
C VAL A 90 18.02 -30.01 -31.03
N GLU A 91 17.57 -30.74 -32.05
CA GLU A 91 16.24 -31.36 -32.04
C GLU A 91 16.26 -32.66 -31.23
N GLN A 92 15.64 -32.64 -30.05
CA GLN A 92 15.16 -33.86 -29.41
C GLN A 92 13.89 -34.28 -30.14
N GLY A 93 13.90 -35.50 -30.70
CA GLY A 93 12.96 -35.94 -31.73
C GLY A 93 11.48 -35.79 -31.38
N ALA A 94 10.79 -34.94 -32.13
CA ALA A 94 9.34 -34.94 -32.27
C ALA A 94 8.98 -35.75 -33.52
N ALA A 95 8.24 -36.85 -33.33
CA ALA A 95 7.68 -37.64 -34.42
C ALA A 95 6.34 -37.06 -34.89
N ALA A 96 6.13 -37.22 -36.20
CA ALA A 96 5.03 -36.75 -37.05
C ALA A 96 3.60 -36.78 -36.47
N ILE A 97 2.85 -35.74 -36.86
CA ILE A 97 1.41 -35.54 -36.67
C ILE A 97 0.62 -36.57 -37.49
N SER A 98 -0.32 -37.27 -36.85
CA SER A 98 -1.43 -37.98 -37.50
C SER A 98 -2.75 -37.48 -36.91
N GLU A 99 -3.78 -37.42 -37.75
CA GLU A 99 -4.95 -36.54 -37.66
C GLU A 99 -6.01 -36.88 -36.59
N ASN A 100 -5.72 -37.80 -35.64
CA ASN A 100 -6.71 -38.32 -34.68
C ASN A 100 -6.27 -38.33 -33.20
N ASN A 101 -5.24 -37.58 -32.82
CA ASN A 101 -4.76 -37.54 -31.42
C ASN A 101 -4.90 -36.15 -30.78
N CYS A 102 -5.37 -36.13 -29.53
CA CYS A 102 -5.38 -34.93 -28.70
C CYS A 102 -3.94 -34.55 -28.29
N VAL A 103 -3.71 -33.27 -27.96
CA VAL A 103 -2.40 -32.72 -27.51
C VAL A 103 -1.85 -33.45 -26.26
N CYS A 104 -2.71 -34.08 -25.45
CA CYS A 104 -2.29 -34.93 -24.32
C CYS A 104 -1.89 -36.37 -24.72
N GLY A 105 -1.86 -36.70 -26.01
CA GLY A 105 -1.49 -38.01 -26.53
C GLY A 105 -2.63 -39.05 -26.54
N ALA A 106 -3.88 -38.65 -26.28
CA ALA A 106 -5.04 -39.55 -26.29
C ALA A 106 -5.67 -39.66 -27.69
N GLU A 107 -5.98 -40.88 -28.12
CA GLU A 107 -6.70 -41.18 -29.35
C GLU A 107 -8.17 -40.73 -29.24
N LEU A 108 -8.62 -39.93 -30.20
CA LEU A 108 -9.95 -39.32 -30.21
C LEU A 108 -10.90 -40.17 -31.06
N VAL A 109 -12.08 -40.46 -30.52
CA VAL A 109 -13.17 -41.04 -31.31
C VAL A 109 -13.69 -40.00 -32.33
N PRO A 110 -14.09 -40.42 -33.56
CA PRO A 110 -14.61 -39.50 -34.56
C PRO A 110 -15.79 -38.67 -34.01
N ASN A 111 -15.73 -37.35 -34.16
CA ASN A 111 -16.71 -36.35 -33.67
C ASN A 111 -16.75 -36.11 -32.14
N ALA A 112 -15.69 -36.40 -31.39
CA ALA A 112 -15.60 -36.05 -29.96
C ALA A 112 -15.61 -34.51 -29.75
N LYS A 113 -16.56 -33.99 -28.96
CA LYS A 113 -16.65 -32.56 -28.60
C LYS A 113 -15.69 -32.14 -27.47
N PHE A 114 -15.13 -33.12 -26.76
CA PHE A 114 -14.16 -32.94 -25.68
C PHE A 114 -13.28 -34.19 -25.57
N CYS A 115 -12.03 -34.02 -25.16
CA CYS A 115 -11.16 -35.16 -24.83
C CYS A 115 -11.59 -35.79 -23.51
N THR A 116 -11.87 -37.09 -23.51
CA THR A 116 -12.29 -37.84 -22.31
C THR A 116 -11.16 -38.02 -21.28
N LYS A 117 -9.89 -37.81 -21.66
CA LYS A 117 -8.74 -37.91 -20.75
C LYS A 117 -8.33 -36.59 -20.11
N CYS A 118 -8.29 -35.48 -20.86
CA CYS A 118 -7.80 -34.19 -20.35
C CYS A 118 -8.88 -33.10 -20.24
N GLY A 119 -10.14 -33.38 -20.63
CA GLY A 119 -11.27 -32.45 -20.48
C GLY A 119 -11.28 -31.28 -21.47
N LYS A 120 -10.27 -31.15 -22.35
CA LYS A 120 -10.17 -30.03 -23.29
C LYS A 120 -11.25 -30.12 -24.38
N LYS A 121 -12.07 -29.06 -24.52
CA LYS A 121 -13.08 -28.92 -25.59
C LYS A 121 -12.40 -28.84 -26.96
N LEU A 122 -12.93 -29.58 -27.92
CA LEU A 122 -12.49 -29.58 -29.32
C LEU A 122 -13.54 -28.80 -30.13
N GLY A 123 -13.19 -27.58 -30.52
CA GLY A 123 -14.13 -26.60 -31.06
C GLY A 123 -14.36 -26.74 -32.57
N VAL A 124 -15.64 -26.72 -32.96
CA VAL A 124 -16.09 -26.24 -34.27
C VAL A 124 -17.04 -25.08 -33.98
N GLU A 125 -16.66 -23.87 -34.41
CA GLU A 125 -17.49 -22.68 -34.33
C GLU A 125 -18.50 -22.67 -35.49
N ILE A 126 -19.80 -22.55 -35.16
CA ILE A 126 -20.88 -22.30 -36.14
C ILE A 126 -21.33 -20.84 -35.96
N PRO A 127 -21.41 -20.03 -37.03
CA PRO A 127 -21.81 -18.62 -36.94
C PRO A 127 -23.23 -18.41 -36.37
N LYS A 128 -23.36 -17.39 -35.51
CA LYS A 128 -24.52 -17.01 -34.69
C LYS A 128 -25.76 -16.44 -35.42
N GLU A 129 -26.00 -16.79 -36.70
CA GLU A 129 -27.07 -16.14 -37.49
C GLU A 129 -28.35 -16.97 -37.73
N ASN A 130 -28.43 -18.24 -37.32
CA ASN A 130 -29.57 -19.11 -37.66
C ASN A 130 -30.46 -19.52 -36.48
N ILE A 131 -30.56 -18.70 -35.42
CA ILE A 131 -31.44 -19.00 -34.28
C ILE A 131 -32.40 -17.82 -34.06
N CYS A 132 -33.71 -18.11 -34.09
CA CYS A 132 -34.76 -17.15 -33.78
C CYS A 132 -34.77 -16.82 -32.28
N ALA A 133 -35.23 -15.62 -31.89
CA ALA A 133 -35.34 -15.21 -30.48
C ALA A 133 -36.16 -16.18 -29.59
N CYS A 134 -37.03 -17.00 -30.17
CA CYS A 134 -37.75 -18.07 -29.46
C CYS A 134 -36.95 -19.38 -29.29
N GLY A 135 -35.66 -19.40 -29.64
CA GLY A 135 -34.77 -20.56 -29.55
C GLY A 135 -34.89 -21.60 -30.66
N ALA A 136 -35.63 -21.31 -31.75
CA ALA A 136 -35.80 -22.23 -32.87
C ALA A 136 -34.71 -22.01 -33.94
N GLU A 137 -34.13 -23.10 -34.45
CA GLU A 137 -33.25 -23.08 -35.62
C GLU A 137 -34.03 -22.65 -36.88
N LEU A 138 -33.49 -21.69 -37.60
CA LEU A 138 -34.06 -21.15 -38.83
C LEU A 138 -33.43 -21.85 -40.03
N MET A 139 -34.27 -22.23 -41.00
CA MET A 139 -33.77 -22.71 -42.29
C MET A 139 -33.11 -21.55 -43.05
N PRO A 140 -32.05 -21.83 -43.84
CA PRO A 140 -31.41 -20.81 -44.68
C PRO A 140 -32.45 -20.11 -45.57
N ASN A 141 -32.52 -18.78 -45.51
CA ASN A 141 -33.47 -17.90 -46.24
C ASN A 141 -34.94 -17.92 -45.77
N ALA A 142 -35.23 -18.36 -44.53
CA ALA A 142 -36.57 -18.27 -43.97
C ALA A 142 -37.02 -16.80 -43.73
N LYS A 143 -38.14 -16.38 -44.35
CA LYS A 143 -38.72 -15.03 -44.17
C LYS A 143 -39.51 -14.88 -42.86
N PHE A 144 -39.86 -16.00 -42.23
CA PHE A 144 -40.63 -16.07 -40.98
C PHE A 144 -40.25 -17.34 -40.20
N CYS A 145 -40.24 -17.26 -38.88
CA CYS A 145 -40.02 -18.42 -38.02
C CYS A 145 -41.24 -19.35 -38.06
N THR A 146 -41.03 -20.63 -38.39
CA THR A 146 -42.10 -21.64 -38.48
C THR A 146 -42.68 -22.04 -37.12
N LYS A 147 -42.00 -21.73 -36.01
CA LYS A 147 -42.50 -21.99 -34.65
C LYS A 147 -43.26 -20.81 -34.03
N CYS A 148 -42.76 -19.58 -34.12
CA CYS A 148 -43.38 -18.42 -33.45
C CYS A 148 -44.07 -17.42 -34.41
N GLY A 149 -43.90 -17.56 -35.72
CA GLY A 149 -44.53 -16.69 -36.73
C GLY A 149 -43.86 -15.32 -36.91
N GLN A 150 -42.78 -15.02 -36.20
CA GLN A 150 -42.11 -13.72 -36.27
C GLN A 150 -41.33 -13.54 -37.59
N GLN A 151 -41.53 -12.40 -38.26
CA GLN A 151 -40.81 -12.02 -39.47
C GLN A 151 -39.39 -11.57 -39.15
N ILE A 152 -38.44 -11.95 -40.00
CA ILE A 152 -37.01 -11.66 -39.83
C ILE A 152 -36.60 -10.64 -40.90
N GLY A 153 -36.17 -9.44 -40.47
CA GLY A 153 -35.51 -8.45 -41.34
C GLY A 153 -36.34 -7.24 -41.82
N VAL A 154 -37.06 -6.52 -40.94
CA VAL A 154 -37.66 -5.21 -41.31
C VAL A 154 -37.13 -4.09 -40.40
N LYS A 155 -36.44 -3.12 -41.01
CA LYS A 155 -35.98 -1.85 -40.42
C LYS A 155 -37.12 -0.82 -40.46
N PRO A 156 -37.54 -0.18 -39.36
CA PRO A 156 -38.46 0.94 -39.41
C PRO A 156 -37.71 2.29 -39.42
N GLU A 157 -38.05 3.16 -40.37
CA GLU A 157 -37.80 4.60 -40.34
C GLU A 157 -39.14 5.37 -40.32
N PRO A 158 -39.14 6.67 -39.97
CA PRO A 158 -40.09 7.26 -39.03
C PRO A 158 -41.27 7.96 -39.70
N VAL A 159 -42.38 8.12 -38.97
CA VAL A 159 -43.54 8.91 -39.43
C VAL A 159 -43.78 10.11 -38.50
N MET A 160 -43.77 11.30 -39.10
CA MET A 160 -44.08 12.60 -38.48
C MET A 160 -45.59 12.93 -38.47
N GLY A 161 -46.06 13.53 -37.36
CA GLY A 161 -47.05 14.63 -37.26
C GLY A 161 -48.55 14.27 -37.13
N PRO A 162 -49.47 15.18 -36.71
CA PRO A 162 -49.31 16.64 -36.53
C PRO A 162 -49.99 17.28 -35.27
N LYS A 163 -49.99 18.63 -35.31
CA LYS A 163 -50.19 19.74 -34.33
C LYS A 163 -51.53 19.90 -33.56
N LYS A 164 -51.36 20.47 -32.35
CA LYS A 164 -52.13 21.42 -31.50
C LYS A 164 -53.47 21.99 -32.03
N THR A 165 -54.47 22.05 -31.13
CA THR A 165 -55.42 23.19 -31.02
C THR A 165 -55.81 23.48 -29.56
N SER A 166 -56.08 24.76 -29.28
CA SER A 166 -56.32 25.39 -27.98
C SER A 166 -57.82 25.49 -27.63
N LYS A 167 -58.17 25.41 -26.33
CA LYS A 167 -59.21 26.26 -25.74
C LYS A 167 -59.11 26.31 -24.20
N LYS A 168 -59.10 27.53 -23.69
CA LYS A 168 -58.87 27.93 -22.29
C LYS A 168 -60.20 28.26 -21.61
N ARG A 169 -60.19 28.12 -20.28
CA ARG A 169 -61.09 28.71 -19.25
C ARG A 169 -62.32 27.91 -18.85
N ARG A 170 -62.15 27.06 -17.83
CA ARG A 170 -62.85 27.10 -16.53
C ARG A 170 -62.41 25.87 -15.73
N ASN A 171 -61.28 25.91 -15.01
CA ASN A 171 -60.87 24.86 -14.05
C ASN A 171 -59.59 25.20 -13.25
N ARG A 172 -59.51 26.39 -12.64
CA ARG A 172 -58.35 26.71 -11.76
C ARG A 172 -58.39 25.95 -10.43
N TYR A 173 -59.58 25.59 -9.92
CA TYR A 173 -59.72 24.83 -8.68
C TYR A 173 -59.49 23.31 -8.87
N ILE A 174 -59.85 22.75 -10.04
CA ILE A 174 -59.59 21.34 -10.36
C ILE A 174 -58.10 21.11 -10.69
N ALA A 175 -57.41 22.07 -11.32
CA ALA A 175 -55.98 21.96 -11.57
C ALA A 175 -55.16 22.03 -10.27
N ALA A 176 -55.52 22.90 -9.32
CA ALA A 176 -54.87 22.97 -8.01
C ALA A 176 -55.12 21.70 -7.17
N ALA A 177 -56.34 21.17 -7.18
CA ALA A 177 -56.66 19.91 -6.53
C ALA A 177 -55.99 18.70 -7.20
N ALA A 178 -55.88 18.67 -8.54
CA ALA A 178 -55.18 17.60 -9.25
C ALA A 178 -53.65 17.68 -9.08
N VAL A 179 -53.08 18.88 -8.90
CA VAL A 179 -51.66 19.04 -8.55
C VAL A 179 -51.43 18.64 -7.10
N LEU A 180 -52.32 18.98 -6.16
CA LEU A 180 -52.20 18.53 -4.76
C LEU A 180 -52.43 17.02 -4.62
N VAL A 181 -53.41 16.45 -5.31
CA VAL A 181 -53.64 15.00 -5.34
C VAL A 181 -52.53 14.30 -6.13
N GLY A 182 -52.00 14.88 -7.20
CA GLY A 182 -50.83 14.37 -7.92
C GLY A 182 -49.54 14.46 -7.11
N LEU A 183 -49.38 15.49 -6.28
CA LEU A 183 -48.28 15.61 -5.31
C LEU A 183 -48.47 14.65 -4.15
N LEU A 184 -49.69 14.45 -3.65
CA LEU A 184 -49.98 13.49 -2.58
C LEU A 184 -49.89 12.04 -3.07
N ILE A 185 -50.33 11.74 -4.29
CA ILE A 185 -50.15 10.43 -4.94
C ILE A 185 -48.69 10.26 -5.32
N GLY A 186 -48.00 11.30 -5.76
CA GLY A 186 -46.57 11.29 -6.09
C GLY A 186 -45.70 11.09 -4.87
N THR A 187 -45.96 11.79 -3.76
CA THR A 187 -45.26 11.57 -2.48
C THR A 187 -45.66 10.24 -1.87
N TYR A 188 -46.92 9.80 -1.98
CA TYR A 188 -47.34 8.45 -1.57
C TYR A 188 -46.68 7.37 -2.44
N PHE A 189 -46.52 7.57 -3.76
CA PHE A 189 -45.80 6.65 -4.63
C PHE A 189 -44.31 6.63 -4.32
N VAL A 190 -43.66 7.77 -4.08
CA VAL A 190 -42.23 7.83 -3.70
C VAL A 190 -42.02 7.19 -2.32
N PHE A 191 -42.93 7.39 -1.36
CA PHE A 191 -42.84 6.75 -0.04
C PHE A 191 -43.18 5.25 -0.02
N PHE A 192 -44.07 4.76 -0.91
CA PHE A 192 -44.48 3.35 -0.94
C PHE A 192 -43.80 2.50 -2.03
N PHE A 193 -43.18 3.12 -3.04
CA PHE A 193 -42.44 2.44 -4.12
C PHE A 193 -40.94 2.74 -4.13
N ASN A 194 -40.37 3.27 -3.04
CA ASN A 194 -38.97 3.02 -2.77
C ASN A 194 -38.90 1.74 -1.92
N PRO A 195 -38.69 0.55 -2.51
CA PRO A 195 -38.59 -0.67 -1.73
C PRO A 195 -37.28 -0.57 -0.96
N GLY A 196 -37.35 0.00 0.25
CA GLY A 196 -36.20 0.22 1.12
C GLY A 196 -35.34 -1.03 1.24
N ILE A 197 -34.09 -0.82 1.66
CA ILE A 197 -33.04 -1.84 1.74
C ILE A 197 -33.59 -3.16 2.26
N LYS A 198 -33.41 -4.23 1.48
CA LYS A 198 -33.89 -5.57 1.83
C LYS A 198 -32.71 -6.43 2.26
N LYS A 199 -32.77 -6.91 3.51
CA LYS A 199 -31.85 -7.92 4.06
C LYS A 199 -32.50 -9.30 4.04
N GLU A 200 -31.88 -10.26 3.37
CA GLU A 200 -32.28 -11.67 3.37
C GLU A 200 -31.27 -12.49 4.17
N LEU A 201 -31.72 -13.23 5.19
CA LEU A 201 -30.84 -14.08 5.98
C LEU A 201 -30.34 -15.24 5.12
N LEU A 202 -29.03 -15.27 4.87
CA LEU A 202 -28.38 -16.31 4.05
C LEU A 202 -27.92 -17.49 4.91
N ALA A 203 -27.31 -17.19 6.06
CA ALA A 203 -26.75 -18.21 6.95
C ALA A 203 -26.65 -17.71 8.39
N SER A 204 -26.62 -18.66 9.33
CA SER A 204 -26.39 -18.42 10.76
C SER A 204 -25.33 -19.38 11.27
N TYR A 205 -24.32 -18.86 11.95
CA TYR A 205 -23.19 -19.63 12.48
C TYR A 205 -23.08 -19.43 13.99
N GLU A 206 -22.88 -20.52 14.73
CA GLU A 206 -22.51 -20.46 16.14
C GLU A 206 -20.99 -20.32 16.24
N ILE A 207 -20.52 -19.34 17.02
CA ILE A 207 -19.09 -19.04 17.20
C ILE A 207 -18.72 -19.30 18.65
N LEU A 208 -17.73 -20.18 18.86
CA LEU A 208 -17.19 -20.48 20.18
C LEU A 208 -16.00 -19.56 20.50
N PRO A 209 -15.66 -19.36 21.79
CA PRO A 209 -14.44 -18.68 22.18
C PRO A 209 -13.20 -19.30 21.50
N ASN A 210 -12.31 -18.44 21.01
CA ASN A 210 -11.23 -18.86 20.11
C ASN A 210 -9.84 -18.50 20.64
N ASP A 211 -9.52 -18.85 21.89
CA ASP A 211 -8.33 -18.36 22.61
C ASP A 211 -6.97 -18.66 21.95
N SER A 212 -6.86 -19.70 21.13
CA SER A 212 -5.57 -20.19 20.61
C SER A 212 -5.55 -20.53 19.12
N THR A 213 -6.72 -20.53 18.47
CA THR A 213 -6.85 -20.91 17.06
C THR A 213 -7.73 -19.91 16.33
N GLU A 214 -7.36 -19.63 15.09
CA GLU A 214 -8.20 -18.86 14.19
C GLU A 214 -9.52 -19.59 13.93
N THR A 215 -10.61 -18.81 13.83
CA THR A 215 -11.92 -19.32 13.41
C THR A 215 -12.20 -18.80 12.01
N VAL A 216 -12.34 -19.71 11.05
CA VAL A 216 -12.68 -19.37 9.66
C VAL A 216 -14.13 -19.78 9.37
N ILE A 217 -14.93 -18.82 8.93
CA ILE A 217 -16.32 -19.03 8.50
C ILE A 217 -16.36 -18.76 7.00
N SER A 218 -17.05 -19.59 6.22
CA SER A 218 -17.15 -19.42 4.76
C SER A 218 -18.57 -19.70 4.27
N TYR A 219 -19.03 -18.88 3.33
CA TYR A 219 -20.34 -19.02 2.71
C TYR A 219 -20.19 -19.11 1.18
N ASN A 220 -20.54 -20.27 0.62
CA ASN A 220 -20.62 -20.56 -0.81
C ASN A 220 -19.42 -20.14 -1.68
N ASP A 221 -18.21 -20.10 -1.10
CA ASP A 221 -16.99 -19.56 -1.74
C ASP A 221 -17.13 -18.08 -2.22
N GLU A 222 -18.17 -17.38 -1.77
CA GLU A 222 -18.44 -15.99 -2.11
C GLU A 222 -17.84 -15.03 -1.08
N VAL A 223 -17.92 -15.41 0.19
CA VAL A 223 -17.38 -14.64 1.31
C VAL A 223 -16.85 -15.55 2.41
N SER A 224 -15.70 -15.19 2.98
CA SER A 224 -15.13 -15.83 4.15
C SER A 224 -14.69 -14.81 5.19
N ILE A 225 -14.78 -15.17 6.46
CA ILE A 225 -14.42 -14.35 7.61
C ILE A 225 -13.37 -15.12 8.40
N SER A 226 -12.21 -14.50 8.59
CA SER A 226 -11.09 -15.03 9.37
C SER A 226 -10.99 -14.27 10.69
N ILE A 227 -11.34 -14.93 11.78
CA ILE A 227 -11.38 -14.36 13.13
C ILE A 227 -10.10 -14.79 13.87
N PRO A 228 -9.18 -13.86 14.18
CA PRO A 228 -7.90 -14.20 14.79
C PRO A 228 -8.07 -14.74 16.22
N PRO A 229 -7.11 -15.53 16.73
CA PRO A 229 -7.15 -16.06 18.08
C PRO A 229 -7.39 -14.98 19.14
N GLY A 230 -8.28 -15.25 20.08
CA GLY A 230 -8.62 -14.39 21.21
C GLY A 230 -9.52 -13.19 20.87
N ALA A 231 -9.98 -13.04 19.62
CA ALA A 231 -10.94 -12.00 19.26
C ALA A 231 -12.36 -12.29 19.79
N ILE A 232 -12.71 -13.57 20.00
CA ILE A 232 -13.98 -14.01 20.59
C ILE A 232 -13.71 -14.59 21.97
N THR A 233 -14.10 -13.86 23.02
CA THR A 233 -13.86 -14.24 24.42
C THR A 233 -15.03 -14.99 25.05
N GLN A 234 -16.21 -14.93 24.42
CA GLN A 234 -17.43 -15.60 24.85
C GLN A 234 -18.19 -16.13 23.64
N LYS A 235 -19.06 -17.13 23.85
CA LYS A 235 -19.89 -17.68 22.77
C LYS A 235 -20.72 -16.58 22.09
N ASP A 236 -20.76 -16.62 20.77
CA ASP A 236 -21.47 -15.66 19.92
C ASP A 236 -22.22 -16.36 18.77
N SER A 237 -23.00 -15.62 18.01
CA SER A 237 -23.62 -16.08 16.78
C SER A 237 -23.52 -15.00 15.71
N LEU A 238 -23.15 -15.42 14.50
CA LEU A 238 -23.08 -14.56 13.33
C LEU A 238 -24.23 -14.87 12.39
N HIS A 239 -25.05 -13.87 12.13
CA HIS A 239 -26.00 -13.87 11.02
C HIS A 239 -25.39 -13.18 9.81
N LEU A 240 -25.41 -13.87 8.67
CA LEU A 240 -24.96 -13.33 7.39
C LEU A 240 -26.19 -13.03 6.54
N TYR A 241 -26.34 -11.78 6.11
CA TYR A 241 -27.42 -11.36 5.22
C TYR A 241 -26.90 -10.96 3.85
N GLY A 242 -27.70 -11.22 2.82
CA GLY A 242 -27.56 -10.62 1.51
C GLY A 242 -28.39 -9.35 1.47
N VAL A 243 -27.81 -8.27 0.96
CA VAL A 243 -28.48 -6.96 0.91
C VAL A 243 -28.74 -6.56 -0.53
N THR A 244 -29.96 -6.14 -0.81
CA THR A 244 -30.43 -5.74 -2.14
C THR A 244 -31.23 -4.43 -2.07
N ASN A 245 -31.50 -3.83 -3.24
CA ASN A 245 -32.11 -2.51 -3.38
C ASN A 245 -31.27 -1.39 -2.75
N ILE A 246 -29.96 -1.39 -3.02
CA ILE A 246 -29.07 -0.30 -2.68
C ILE A 246 -28.62 0.34 -3.99
N ASP A 247 -28.72 1.66 -4.08
CA ASP A 247 -28.24 2.40 -5.25
C ASP A 247 -26.71 2.39 -5.31
N ALA A 248 -26.16 2.27 -6.52
CA ALA A 248 -24.73 2.36 -6.71
C ALA A 248 -24.21 3.76 -6.37
N PRO A 249 -22.99 3.91 -5.83
CA PRO A 249 -22.37 5.22 -5.66
C PRO A 249 -22.13 5.86 -7.04
N ASP A 250 -22.14 7.18 -7.11
CA ASP A 250 -22.08 7.96 -8.38
C ASP A 250 -20.94 7.58 -9.33
N PHE A 251 -19.82 7.09 -8.80
CA PHE A 251 -18.64 6.72 -9.60
C PHE A 251 -18.65 5.26 -10.08
N ALA A 252 -19.54 4.42 -9.54
CA ALA A 252 -19.62 3.01 -9.87
C ALA A 252 -20.56 2.76 -11.05
N ASP A 253 -20.20 1.77 -11.86
CA ASP A 253 -21.06 1.29 -12.94
C ASP A 253 -22.21 0.45 -12.38
N ASP A 254 -21.96 -0.36 -11.34
CA ASP A 254 -22.95 -1.23 -10.69
C ASP A 254 -22.52 -1.68 -9.29
N VAL A 255 -23.50 -2.06 -8.45
CA VAL A 255 -23.28 -2.81 -7.20
C VAL A 255 -23.31 -4.31 -7.52
N VAL A 256 -22.15 -4.96 -7.42
CA VAL A 256 -22.00 -6.38 -7.74
C VAL A 256 -22.71 -7.24 -6.70
N LYS A 257 -22.42 -7.01 -5.42
CA LYS A 257 -23.01 -7.78 -4.30
C LYS A 257 -22.77 -7.08 -2.97
N THR A 258 -23.76 -7.16 -2.07
CA THR A 258 -23.65 -6.59 -0.72
C THR A 258 -23.99 -7.64 0.34
N PHE A 259 -23.16 -7.71 1.38
CA PHE A 259 -23.33 -8.58 2.53
C PHE A 259 -23.39 -7.75 3.82
N ASP A 260 -24.23 -8.16 4.75
CA ASP A 260 -24.31 -7.59 6.09
C ASP A 260 -23.99 -8.68 7.12
N PHE A 261 -23.17 -8.31 8.11
CA PHE A 261 -22.62 -9.22 9.11
C PHE A 261 -23.08 -8.77 10.48
N ASP A 262 -23.91 -9.59 11.12
CA ASP A 262 -24.58 -9.26 12.37
C ASP A 262 -24.16 -10.25 13.46
N PHE A 263 -23.22 -9.81 14.28
CA PHE A 263 -22.77 -10.52 15.48
C PHE A 263 -23.72 -10.19 16.63
N GLN A 264 -24.31 -11.21 17.25
CA GLN A 264 -25.38 -11.00 18.24
C GLN A 264 -24.87 -10.46 19.58
N ASN A 265 -23.63 -10.81 19.98
CA ASN A 265 -23.04 -10.39 21.26
C ASN A 265 -21.84 -9.44 21.10
N SER A 266 -21.11 -9.52 19.98
CA SER A 266 -19.88 -8.75 19.75
C SER A 266 -20.09 -7.61 18.76
N ASN A 267 -20.21 -6.38 19.25
CA ASN A 267 -20.43 -5.22 18.38
C ASN A 267 -19.12 -4.55 17.92
N SER A 268 -18.00 -4.90 18.54
CA SER A 268 -16.66 -4.44 18.15
C SER A 268 -15.59 -5.41 18.62
N PHE A 269 -14.46 -5.41 17.92
CA PHE A 269 -13.34 -6.31 18.16
C PHE A 269 -12.09 -5.51 18.55
N ASN A 270 -11.30 -6.06 19.47
CA ASN A 270 -10.01 -5.50 19.88
C ASN A 270 -8.88 -5.78 18.88
N GLN A 271 -9.18 -6.57 17.84
CA GLN A 271 -8.30 -6.95 16.75
C GLN A 271 -9.08 -6.84 15.45
N GLU A 272 -8.38 -6.62 14.34
CA GLU A 272 -9.00 -6.62 13.01
C GLU A 272 -9.40 -8.04 12.61
N ILE A 273 -10.63 -8.19 12.14
CA ILE A 273 -11.12 -9.41 11.51
C ILE A 273 -11.00 -9.25 10.01
N GLU A 274 -10.45 -10.27 9.35
CA GLU A 274 -10.33 -10.30 7.89
C GLU A 274 -11.63 -10.81 7.26
N VAL A 275 -12.14 -10.08 6.27
CA VAL A 275 -13.24 -10.51 5.41
C VAL A 275 -12.73 -10.60 3.99
N THR A 276 -12.84 -11.77 3.38
CA THR A 276 -12.45 -12.02 2.01
C THR A 276 -13.70 -12.24 1.15
N PHE A 277 -13.81 -11.48 0.06
CA PHE A 277 -14.88 -11.58 -0.93
C PHE A 277 -14.33 -12.14 -2.24
N SER A 278 -15.10 -13.01 -2.89
CA SER A 278 -14.80 -13.53 -4.22
C SER A 278 -15.63 -12.80 -5.28
N TYR A 279 -14.97 -12.23 -6.28
CA TYR A 279 -15.59 -11.59 -7.44
C TYR A 279 -15.36 -12.38 -8.73
N LYS A 280 -15.05 -13.67 -8.58
CA LYS A 280 -14.70 -14.56 -9.69
C LYS A 280 -15.77 -14.57 -10.78
N ASN A 281 -15.39 -14.20 -12.00
CA ASN A 281 -16.27 -14.03 -13.17
C ASN A 281 -17.43 -13.01 -13.01
N GLN A 282 -17.38 -12.12 -12.02
CA GLN A 282 -18.44 -11.12 -11.79
C GLN A 282 -18.10 -9.74 -12.37
N ILE A 283 -16.82 -9.49 -12.65
CA ILE A 283 -16.32 -8.20 -13.15
C ILE A 283 -16.01 -8.32 -14.64
N ALA A 284 -16.52 -7.37 -15.44
CA ALA A 284 -16.27 -7.36 -16.88
C ALA A 284 -14.81 -6.97 -17.19
N ALA A 285 -14.34 -7.35 -18.38
CA ALA A 285 -13.01 -6.96 -18.83
C ALA A 285 -12.89 -5.44 -18.94
N GLY A 286 -11.85 -4.87 -18.32
CA GLY A 286 -11.61 -3.42 -18.28
C GLY A 286 -12.31 -2.67 -17.13
N GLN A 287 -13.12 -3.36 -16.33
CA GLN A 287 -13.64 -2.80 -15.08
C GLN A 287 -12.73 -3.18 -13.91
N SER A 288 -12.64 -2.28 -12.94
CA SER A 288 -12.03 -2.51 -11.65
C SER A 288 -13.11 -2.80 -10.62
N VAL A 289 -12.75 -3.55 -9.58
CA VAL A 289 -13.62 -3.82 -8.44
C VAL A 289 -13.15 -3.01 -7.24
N HIS A 290 -14.10 -2.56 -6.43
CA HIS A 290 -13.83 -1.91 -5.16
C HIS A 290 -14.83 -2.43 -4.13
N ILE A 291 -14.50 -2.31 -2.85
CA ILE A 291 -15.44 -2.62 -1.78
C ILE A 291 -15.65 -1.39 -0.90
N MET A 292 -16.91 -1.15 -0.60
CA MET A 292 -17.35 0.01 0.14
C MET A 292 -18.21 -0.40 1.32
N TYR A 293 -18.21 0.47 2.32
CA TYR A 293 -19.09 0.39 3.46
C TYR A 293 -20.36 1.17 3.11
N TYR A 294 -21.52 0.57 3.33
CA TYR A 294 -22.79 1.28 3.20
C TYR A 294 -23.27 1.75 4.57
N ASN A 295 -23.32 3.06 4.78
CA ASN A 295 -23.81 3.65 6.01
C ASN A 295 -25.34 3.79 5.93
N GLU A 296 -26.05 2.92 6.63
CA GLU A 296 -27.52 2.89 6.63
C GLU A 296 -28.16 4.12 7.31
N GLU A 297 -27.41 4.84 8.16
CA GLU A 297 -27.93 6.04 8.83
C GLU A 297 -27.93 7.26 7.90
N THR A 298 -26.89 7.38 7.06
CA THR A 298 -26.74 8.48 6.10
C THR A 298 -27.23 8.13 4.70
N GLU A 299 -27.50 6.84 4.43
CA GLU A 299 -27.78 6.28 3.10
C GLU A 299 -26.63 6.49 2.09
N GLU A 300 -25.40 6.67 2.58
CA GLU A 300 -24.22 6.97 1.75
C GLU A 300 -23.20 5.82 1.76
N TRP A 301 -22.50 5.67 0.64
CA TRP A 301 -21.35 4.78 0.53
C TRP A 301 -20.07 5.47 1.01
N GLU A 302 -19.39 4.81 1.93
CA GLU A 302 -18.10 5.23 2.47
C GLU A 302 -16.97 4.30 1.96
N ASN A 303 -15.81 4.88 1.70
CA ASN A 303 -14.67 4.10 1.22
C ASN A 303 -14.11 3.21 2.30
N THR A 304 -13.67 2.01 1.90
CA THR A 304 -12.94 1.09 2.79
C THR A 304 -11.55 0.81 2.25
N GLU A 305 -10.64 0.43 3.14
CA GLU A 305 -9.32 -0.05 2.76
C GLU A 305 -9.41 -1.52 2.36
N ALA A 306 -9.06 -1.81 1.11
CA ALA A 306 -9.25 -3.12 0.53
C ALA A 306 -8.05 -3.54 -0.31
N LEU A 307 -7.69 -4.82 -0.19
CA LEU A 307 -6.58 -5.45 -0.89
C LEU A 307 -7.10 -6.42 -1.95
N ILE A 308 -6.74 -6.20 -3.21
CA ILE A 308 -7.19 -6.99 -4.35
C ILE A 308 -6.14 -8.02 -4.74
N ASN A 309 -6.52 -9.29 -4.73
CA ASN A 309 -5.76 -10.35 -5.36
C ASN A 309 -6.40 -10.68 -6.72
N GLU A 310 -5.82 -10.13 -7.78
CA GLU A 310 -6.33 -10.31 -9.14
C GLU A 310 -6.21 -11.74 -9.65
N GLN A 311 -5.16 -12.47 -9.23
CA GLN A 311 -4.91 -13.85 -9.67
C GLN A 311 -6.01 -14.79 -9.16
N ASN A 312 -6.43 -14.61 -7.90
CA ASN A 312 -7.48 -15.40 -7.27
C ASN A 312 -8.88 -14.78 -7.44
N GLN A 313 -8.96 -13.54 -7.92
CA GLN A 313 -10.18 -12.75 -8.02
C GLN A 313 -10.88 -12.58 -6.66
N THR A 314 -10.11 -12.17 -5.66
CA THR A 314 -10.58 -11.95 -4.28
C THR A 314 -10.23 -10.57 -3.75
N ILE A 315 -11.05 -10.02 -2.86
CA ILE A 315 -10.82 -8.75 -2.15
C ILE A 315 -10.79 -9.03 -0.66
N ARG A 316 -9.76 -8.56 0.04
CA ARG A 316 -9.61 -8.66 1.49
C ARG A 316 -9.86 -7.30 2.13
N VAL A 317 -10.58 -7.29 3.24
CA VAL A 317 -10.93 -6.10 4.01
C VAL A 317 -10.74 -6.42 5.48
N PHE A 318 -10.17 -5.49 6.24
CA PHE A 318 -9.87 -5.67 7.66
C PHE A 318 -10.77 -4.76 8.50
N ARG A 319 -11.49 -5.33 9.48
CA ARG A 319 -12.50 -4.58 10.24
C ARG A 319 -12.54 -4.92 11.71
N THR A 320 -12.69 -3.90 12.55
CA THR A 320 -12.97 -4.01 13.98
C THR A 320 -14.44 -3.81 14.33
N HIS A 321 -15.25 -3.39 13.36
CA HIS A 321 -16.69 -3.20 13.44
C HIS A 321 -17.32 -3.63 12.12
N PHE A 322 -18.48 -4.26 12.20
CA PHE A 322 -19.14 -4.87 11.06
C PHE A 322 -20.43 -4.15 10.70
N SER A 323 -20.68 -4.11 9.41
CA SER A 323 -21.82 -3.46 8.79
C SER A 323 -21.94 -3.95 7.33
N SER A 324 -22.90 -3.43 6.59
CA SER A 324 -23.08 -3.75 5.17
C SER A 324 -21.85 -3.38 4.33
N LEU A 325 -21.24 -4.39 3.71
CA LEU A 325 -20.11 -4.28 2.78
C LEU A 325 -20.56 -4.64 1.37
N GLY A 326 -20.37 -3.72 0.43
CA GLY A 326 -20.76 -3.88 -0.97
C GLY A 326 -19.58 -3.85 -1.90
N MET A 327 -19.46 -4.87 -2.74
CA MET A 327 -18.58 -4.84 -3.90
C MET A 327 -19.23 -4.03 -5.01
N VAL A 328 -18.49 -3.08 -5.56
CA VAL A 328 -18.91 -2.24 -6.69
C VAL A 328 -17.93 -2.42 -7.84
N SER A 329 -18.45 -2.37 -9.06
CA SER A 329 -17.63 -2.34 -10.27
C SER A 329 -17.57 -0.91 -10.81
N HIS A 330 -16.45 -0.51 -11.38
CA HIS A 330 -16.31 0.80 -11.99
C HIS A 330 -15.32 0.79 -13.15
N THR A 331 -15.54 1.69 -14.09
CA THR A 331 -14.61 2.00 -15.17
C THR A 331 -13.96 3.33 -14.88
N THR A 332 -12.65 3.33 -14.63
CA THR A 332 -11.92 4.58 -14.38
C THR A 332 -11.90 5.43 -15.65
N THR A 333 -12.62 6.55 -15.64
CA THR A 333 -12.59 7.54 -16.71
C THR A 333 -11.62 8.66 -16.28
N PRO A 334 -10.56 8.94 -17.05
CA PRO A 334 -9.67 10.07 -16.77
C PRO A 334 -10.46 11.39 -16.70
N GLY A 335 -10.09 12.26 -15.77
CA GLY A 335 -10.70 13.56 -15.60
C GLY A 335 -10.13 14.32 -14.40
N PRO A 336 -10.50 15.61 -14.22
CA PRO A 336 -9.93 16.45 -13.17
C PRO A 336 -10.16 15.89 -11.76
N MET A 337 -11.25 15.18 -11.54
CA MET A 337 -11.63 14.61 -10.23
C MET A 337 -11.29 13.12 -10.09
N MET A 338 -10.42 12.56 -10.94
CA MET A 338 -10.07 11.14 -10.90
C MET A 338 -9.50 10.74 -9.53
N LYS A 339 -9.86 9.55 -9.05
CA LYS A 339 -9.43 8.99 -7.76
C LYS A 339 -8.96 7.56 -7.93
N VAL A 340 -8.14 7.12 -6.98
CA VAL A 340 -7.76 5.71 -6.79
C VAL A 340 -8.45 5.16 -5.55
N TYR A 341 -9.05 3.97 -5.66
CA TYR A 341 -9.92 3.43 -4.62
C TYR A 341 -9.31 2.23 -3.91
N ALA A 342 -9.06 1.17 -4.68
CA ALA A 342 -8.55 -0.10 -4.19
C ALA A 342 -7.09 -0.31 -4.57
N MET A 343 -6.39 -1.08 -3.75
CA MET A 343 -4.99 -1.41 -3.91
C MET A 343 -4.86 -2.90 -4.21
N LYS A 344 -3.93 -3.28 -5.08
CA LYS A 344 -3.51 -4.68 -5.20
C LYS A 344 -2.89 -5.13 -3.90
N ASP A 345 -3.16 -6.36 -3.52
CA ASP A 345 -2.56 -6.97 -2.34
C ASP A 345 -1.03 -7.05 -2.54
N PRO A 346 -0.25 -6.29 -1.76
CA PRO A 346 1.21 -6.23 -1.89
C PRO A 346 1.88 -7.60 -1.77
N ALA A 347 1.29 -8.53 -1.01
CA ALA A 347 1.80 -9.89 -0.84
C ALA A 347 1.65 -10.73 -2.12
N THR A 348 0.79 -10.31 -3.04
CA THR A 348 0.44 -11.06 -4.27
C THR A 348 0.98 -10.40 -5.54
N MET A 349 1.48 -9.17 -5.42
CA MET A 349 2.08 -8.44 -6.53
C MET A 349 3.34 -9.16 -7.01
N ASP A 350 3.40 -9.47 -8.31
CA ASP A 350 4.60 -9.98 -8.96
C ASP A 350 5.58 -8.83 -9.19
N TYR A 351 6.47 -8.59 -8.24
CA TYR A 351 7.56 -7.63 -8.40
C TYR A 351 8.88 -8.36 -8.58
N THR A 352 9.72 -7.85 -9.49
CA THR A 352 11.08 -8.36 -9.65
C THR A 352 11.83 -8.18 -8.34
N ASN A 353 12.15 -9.29 -7.67
CA ASN A 353 13.00 -9.34 -6.49
C ASN A 353 14.44 -8.96 -6.86
N ASP A 354 14.68 -7.69 -7.16
CA ASP A 354 16.01 -7.14 -7.34
C ASP A 354 16.69 -7.04 -5.98
N TYR A 355 17.28 -8.15 -5.57
CA TYR A 355 17.97 -8.29 -4.30
C TYR A 355 19.11 -7.27 -4.15
N SER A 356 19.82 -6.97 -5.25
CA SER A 356 20.91 -5.98 -5.21
C SER A 356 20.35 -4.59 -4.90
N LYS A 357 19.27 -4.20 -5.56
CA LYS A 357 18.59 -2.93 -5.29
C LYS A 357 18.07 -2.87 -3.85
N ALA A 358 17.46 -3.95 -3.36
CA ALA A 358 16.99 -4.03 -1.99
C ALA A 358 18.13 -3.85 -0.97
N GLN A 359 19.29 -4.49 -1.20
CA GLN A 359 20.47 -4.31 -0.35
C GLN A 359 20.98 -2.86 -0.36
N ASP A 360 21.03 -2.22 -1.53
CA ASP A 360 21.47 -0.84 -1.67
C ASP A 360 20.54 0.14 -0.94
N ILE A 361 19.22 -0.05 -1.07
CA ILE A 361 18.21 0.76 -0.37
C ILE A 361 18.36 0.63 1.15
N ILE A 362 18.44 -0.59 1.67
CA ILE A 362 18.63 -0.82 3.11
C ILE A 362 19.95 -0.22 3.60
N ARG A 363 21.03 -0.38 2.83
CA ARG A 363 22.35 0.19 3.16
C ARG A 363 22.32 1.71 3.21
N ALA A 364 21.77 2.35 2.19
CA ALA A 364 21.68 3.79 2.10
C ALA A 364 20.80 4.38 3.22
N TYR A 365 19.67 3.72 3.48
CA TYR A 365 18.77 4.11 4.57
C TYR A 365 19.49 4.11 5.91
N GLY A 366 20.24 3.07 6.25
CA GLY A 366 20.90 3.01 7.57
C GLY A 366 22.05 3.95 7.76
N GLN A 367 22.75 4.34 6.69
CA GLN A 367 23.78 5.36 6.76
C GLN A 367 23.18 6.75 7.01
N LYS A 368 22.08 7.06 6.33
CA LYS A 368 21.46 8.40 6.34
C LYS A 368 20.37 8.55 7.42
N LYS A 369 19.85 7.43 7.95
CA LYS A 369 18.68 7.34 8.82
C LYS A 369 17.41 7.99 8.23
N LYS A 370 17.35 8.05 6.90
CA LYS A 370 16.21 8.55 6.13
C LYS A 370 16.23 7.90 4.75
N PRO A 371 15.07 7.73 4.10
CA PRO A 371 15.04 7.26 2.72
C PRO A 371 15.77 8.26 1.83
N ASP A 372 16.57 7.75 0.90
CA ASP A 372 17.15 8.60 -0.14
C ASP A 372 16.32 8.52 -1.42
N ASP A 373 16.71 9.32 -2.42
CA ASP A 373 15.93 9.49 -3.65
C ASP A 373 15.67 8.17 -4.38
N ASN A 374 16.58 7.19 -4.28
CA ASN A 374 16.39 5.88 -4.88
C ASN A 374 15.30 5.08 -4.16
N ALA A 375 15.31 5.10 -2.81
CA ALA A 375 14.25 4.48 -2.02
C ALA A 375 12.90 5.16 -2.25
N VAL A 376 12.88 6.50 -2.35
CA VAL A 376 11.65 7.25 -2.66
C VAL A 376 11.11 6.82 -4.03
N LYS A 377 11.95 6.83 -5.08
CA LYS A 377 11.53 6.44 -6.44
C LYS A 377 11.04 4.99 -6.51
N ASP A 378 11.76 4.05 -5.90
CA ASP A 378 11.31 2.65 -5.86
C ASP A 378 9.98 2.48 -5.12
N GLY A 379 9.77 3.24 -4.04
CA GLY A 379 8.51 3.25 -3.30
C GLY A 379 7.36 3.84 -4.09
N VAL A 380 7.62 4.91 -4.85
CA VAL A 380 6.65 5.48 -5.79
C VAL A 380 6.30 4.46 -6.87
N ASP A 381 7.28 3.82 -7.51
CA ASP A 381 7.00 2.79 -8.54
C ASP A 381 6.18 1.63 -7.99
N PHE A 382 6.50 1.18 -6.77
CA PHE A 382 5.75 0.14 -6.09
C PHE A 382 4.30 0.57 -5.84
N PHE A 383 4.10 1.78 -5.30
CA PHE A 383 2.79 2.37 -5.09
C PHE A 383 1.99 2.49 -6.41
N LEU A 384 2.60 3.01 -7.49
CA LEU A 384 1.91 3.18 -8.77
C LEU A 384 1.49 1.85 -9.38
N THR A 385 2.27 0.80 -9.16
CA THR A 385 1.93 -0.56 -9.58
C THR A 385 0.80 -1.13 -8.72
N ALA A 386 0.81 -0.86 -7.41
CA ALA A 386 -0.23 -1.31 -6.49
C ALA A 386 -1.60 -0.68 -6.80
N PHE A 387 -1.64 0.50 -7.40
CA PHE A 387 -2.87 1.22 -7.73
C PHE A 387 -3.19 1.28 -9.24
N ASP A 388 -2.46 0.54 -10.08
CA ASP A 388 -2.63 0.54 -11.55
C ASP A 388 -2.58 1.91 -12.23
N ILE A 389 -1.73 2.80 -11.71
CA ILE A 389 -1.53 4.15 -12.25
C ILE A 389 -0.10 4.36 -12.77
N THR A 390 0.55 3.27 -13.24
CA THR A 390 1.92 3.28 -13.77
C THR A 390 2.12 4.21 -14.97
N ALA A 391 1.05 4.51 -15.72
CA ALA A 391 1.08 5.50 -16.80
C ALA A 391 1.51 6.90 -16.34
N LEU A 392 1.37 7.21 -15.05
CA LEU A 392 1.75 8.49 -14.44
C LEU A 392 3.17 8.50 -13.84
N SER A 393 3.93 7.41 -13.99
CA SER A 393 5.25 7.28 -13.35
C SER A 393 6.19 8.43 -13.71
N THR A 394 6.30 8.79 -14.99
CA THR A 394 7.17 9.88 -15.44
C THR A 394 6.81 11.22 -14.81
N ASP A 395 5.52 11.59 -14.87
CA ASP A 395 5.02 12.88 -14.37
C ASP A 395 5.21 12.99 -12.86
N ILE A 396 4.93 11.90 -12.13
CA ILE A 396 5.09 11.85 -10.68
C ILE A 396 6.57 11.94 -10.31
N HIS A 397 7.45 11.17 -10.95
CA HIS A 397 8.90 11.23 -10.68
C HIS A 397 9.50 12.61 -10.93
N GLU A 398 8.99 13.34 -11.91
CA GLU A 398 9.41 14.71 -12.17
C GLU A 398 8.97 15.69 -11.08
N GLN A 399 7.78 15.48 -10.49
CA GLN A 399 7.17 16.43 -9.57
C GLN A 399 7.51 16.18 -8.10
N ILE A 400 7.70 14.92 -7.70
CA ILE A 400 7.86 14.54 -6.29
C ILE A 400 8.99 15.29 -5.59
N PHE A 401 10.09 15.62 -6.27
CA PHE A 401 11.20 16.37 -5.67
C PHE A 401 11.12 17.88 -5.87
N LYS A 402 10.18 18.37 -6.69
CA LYS A 402 10.05 19.81 -7.01
C LYS A 402 9.18 20.56 -6.01
N PHE A 403 8.15 19.92 -5.44
CA PHE A 403 7.18 20.60 -4.58
C PHE A 403 7.23 20.08 -3.14
N GLU A 404 7.29 21.02 -2.18
CA GLU A 404 7.33 20.72 -0.74
C GLU A 404 6.13 19.89 -0.26
N ARG A 405 4.95 20.07 -0.87
CA ARG A 405 3.74 19.26 -0.57
C ARG A 405 3.93 17.75 -0.75
N PHE A 406 4.84 17.31 -1.63
CA PHE A 406 5.15 15.89 -1.76
C PHE A 406 6.08 15.39 -0.64
N ALA A 407 6.59 16.22 0.27
CA ALA A 407 7.48 15.77 1.34
C ALA A 407 6.88 14.64 2.18
N LYS A 408 5.58 14.71 2.50
CA LYS A 408 4.88 13.62 3.20
C LYS A 408 4.77 12.37 2.32
N PHE A 409 4.30 12.52 1.08
CA PHE A 409 4.18 11.42 0.12
C PHE A 409 5.52 10.72 -0.12
N ASN A 410 6.61 11.48 -0.31
CA ASN A 410 7.96 10.99 -0.52
C ASN A 410 8.51 10.24 0.69
N LYS A 411 8.26 10.79 1.90
CA LYS A 411 8.65 10.12 3.14
C LYS A 411 7.97 8.77 3.25
N LEU A 412 6.66 8.70 2.97
CA LEU A 412 5.89 7.45 2.99
C LEU A 412 6.38 6.47 1.91
N ALA A 413 6.59 6.94 0.67
CA ALA A 413 7.13 6.12 -0.41
C ALA A 413 8.49 5.51 -0.03
N GLY A 414 9.38 6.31 0.53
CA GLY A 414 10.67 5.84 1.02
C GLY A 414 10.56 4.78 2.12
N ILE A 415 9.59 4.91 3.04
CA ILE A 415 9.32 3.89 4.07
C ILE A 415 8.81 2.60 3.43
N VAL A 416 7.83 2.69 2.51
CA VAL A 416 7.28 1.55 1.76
C VAL A 416 8.40 0.78 1.05
N SER A 417 9.29 1.47 0.36
CA SER A 417 10.43 0.85 -0.33
C SER A 417 11.39 0.14 0.62
N VAL A 418 11.67 0.74 1.78
CA VAL A 418 12.54 0.15 2.80
C VAL A 418 11.91 -1.12 3.39
N VAL A 419 10.61 -1.10 3.69
CA VAL A 419 9.89 -2.28 4.20
C VAL A 419 9.85 -3.39 3.15
N LYS A 420 9.46 -3.06 1.91
CA LYS A 420 9.50 -3.98 0.76
C LYS A 420 10.89 -4.59 0.57
N SER A 421 11.94 -3.78 0.62
CA SER A 421 13.33 -4.24 0.47
C SER A 421 13.74 -5.22 1.58
N ALA A 422 13.30 -4.96 2.82
CA ALA A 422 13.54 -5.87 3.93
C ALA A 422 12.81 -7.20 3.77
N ILE A 423 11.55 -7.18 3.32
CA ILE A 423 10.76 -8.39 3.01
C ILE A 423 11.45 -9.20 1.89
N THR A 424 11.86 -8.52 0.82
CA THR A 424 12.57 -9.13 -0.33
C THR A 424 13.82 -9.87 0.16
N ILE A 425 14.65 -9.20 0.96
CA ILE A 425 15.85 -9.80 1.53
C ILE A 425 15.51 -11.00 2.42
N GLY A 426 14.50 -10.88 3.28
CA GLY A 426 14.06 -11.94 4.19
C GLY A 426 13.51 -13.18 3.49
N SER A 427 12.88 -13.03 2.31
CA SER A 427 12.35 -14.15 1.54
C SER A 427 13.46 -15.05 0.96
N GLU A 428 14.55 -14.45 0.46
CA GLU A 428 15.73 -15.18 -0.03
C GLU A 428 16.48 -15.90 1.10
N LEU A 429 16.40 -15.38 2.33
CA LEU A 429 16.93 -16.07 3.51
C LEU A 429 16.13 -17.32 3.87
N GLY A 430 15.00 -17.64 3.24
CA GLY A 430 14.24 -18.87 3.50
C GLY A 430 14.62 -20.05 2.60
N GLU A 431 15.35 -19.81 1.51
CA GLU A 431 15.78 -20.85 0.57
C GLU A 431 17.21 -21.31 0.89
N GLU A 432 17.50 -22.62 0.77
CA GLU A 432 18.71 -23.33 1.28
C GLU A 432 20.10 -22.85 0.79
N LYS A 433 20.25 -21.65 0.22
CA LYS A 433 21.54 -21.03 -0.18
C LYS A 433 22.02 -20.03 0.88
N TYR A 434 22.29 -20.56 2.07
CA TYR A 434 22.09 -19.84 3.32
C TYR A 434 23.26 -19.00 3.86
N ILE A 435 24.53 -19.24 3.50
CA ILE A 435 25.65 -18.66 4.29
C ILE A 435 26.19 -17.34 3.71
N ASP A 436 26.41 -17.24 2.39
CA ASP A 436 27.02 -16.05 1.79
C ASP A 436 26.04 -14.87 1.66
N ALA A 437 24.75 -15.16 1.45
CA ALA A 437 23.68 -14.15 1.39
C ALA A 437 23.39 -13.55 2.77
N ILE A 438 23.33 -14.39 3.82
CA ILE A 438 23.22 -13.94 5.21
C ILE A 438 24.44 -13.11 5.59
N MET A 439 25.65 -13.58 5.36
CA MET A 439 26.87 -12.88 5.80
C MET A 439 27.11 -11.52 5.11
N ASN A 440 26.75 -11.38 3.83
CA ASN A 440 26.85 -10.10 3.11
C ASN A 440 25.75 -9.12 3.51
N THR A 441 24.53 -9.61 3.73
CA THR A 441 23.39 -8.81 4.20
C THR A 441 23.53 -8.43 5.68
N THR A 442 24.11 -9.30 6.50
CA THR A 442 24.38 -9.07 7.93
C THR A 442 25.34 -7.91 8.14
N LYS A 443 26.35 -7.76 7.29
CA LYS A 443 27.25 -6.59 7.30
C LYS A 443 26.51 -5.30 7.01
N VAL A 444 25.50 -5.35 6.14
CA VAL A 444 24.68 -4.19 5.79
C VAL A 444 23.69 -3.89 6.93
N ALA A 445 22.86 -4.86 7.33
CA ALA A 445 21.84 -4.70 8.37
C ALA A 445 22.41 -4.31 9.75
N ALA A 446 23.53 -4.90 10.18
CA ALA A 446 24.18 -4.54 11.44
C ALA A 446 24.84 -3.14 11.41
N SER A 447 25.20 -2.63 10.22
CA SER A 447 25.72 -1.26 10.06
C SER A 447 24.61 -0.19 9.97
N VAL A 448 23.37 -0.61 9.72
CA VAL A 448 22.25 0.24 9.27
C VAL A 448 21.32 0.71 10.41
N GLY A 449 21.72 0.50 11.66
CA GLY A 449 20.95 0.79 12.87
C GLY A 449 19.92 1.94 12.78
N MET A 450 18.64 1.51 12.78
CA MET A 450 17.43 2.19 13.29
C MET A 450 16.86 3.38 12.49
N THR A 451 15.68 3.19 11.88
CA THR A 451 14.38 3.77 12.34
C THR A 451 13.17 3.47 11.42
N ALA A 452 13.28 3.33 10.08
CA ALA A 452 12.08 3.07 9.23
C ALA A 452 11.77 1.61 8.89
N ALA A 453 12.76 0.71 8.79
CA ALA A 453 12.46 -0.72 8.58
C ALA A 453 11.93 -1.42 9.85
N GLY A 454 11.93 -0.71 10.98
CA GLY A 454 11.62 -1.23 12.29
C GLY A 454 12.73 -2.13 12.86
N TRP A 455 12.79 -2.20 14.19
CA TRP A 455 13.49 -3.23 14.96
C TRP A 455 13.03 -4.66 14.59
N LYS A 456 11.93 -4.77 13.85
CA LYS A 456 11.23 -5.98 13.48
C LYS A 456 12.00 -6.89 12.53
N VAL A 457 12.64 -6.32 11.52
CA VAL A 457 13.53 -7.06 10.59
C VAL A 457 14.71 -7.66 11.35
N VAL A 458 15.28 -6.89 12.28
CA VAL A 458 16.40 -7.32 13.14
C VAL A 458 15.97 -8.46 14.05
N ALA A 459 14.75 -8.41 14.59
CA ALA A 459 14.21 -9.48 15.39
C ALA A 459 14.01 -10.77 14.56
N ILE A 460 13.39 -10.69 13.38
CA ILE A 460 13.26 -11.84 12.45
C ILE A 460 14.65 -12.44 12.14
N TYR A 461 15.65 -11.59 11.91
CA TYR A 461 17.04 -12.00 11.69
C TYR A 461 17.64 -12.72 12.91
N ASN A 462 17.54 -12.14 14.10
CA ASN A 462 18.10 -12.73 15.33
C ASN A 462 17.46 -14.10 15.62
N VAL A 463 16.15 -14.24 15.38
CA VAL A 463 15.46 -15.53 15.46
C VAL A 463 16.04 -16.51 14.44
N SER A 464 16.19 -16.09 13.19
CA SER A 464 16.62 -16.96 12.09
C SER A 464 18.04 -17.49 12.31
N VAL A 465 18.97 -16.65 12.80
CA VAL A 465 20.33 -17.07 13.17
C VAL A 465 20.30 -18.05 14.34
N PHE A 466 19.50 -17.76 15.37
CA PHE A 466 19.36 -18.66 16.51
C PHE A 466 18.80 -20.03 16.10
N LEU A 467 17.78 -20.08 15.25
CA LEU A 467 17.22 -21.34 14.74
C LEU A 467 18.26 -22.16 13.96
N TYR A 468 19.14 -21.47 13.23
CA TYR A 468 20.24 -22.11 12.50
C TYR A 468 21.29 -22.71 13.45
N ASP A 469 21.73 -21.96 14.46
CA ASP A 469 22.69 -22.44 15.46
C ASP A 469 22.10 -23.64 16.25
N MET A 470 20.81 -23.55 16.58
CA MET A 470 20.06 -24.62 17.24
C MET A 470 19.96 -25.90 16.40
N TYR A 471 19.76 -25.79 15.08
CA TYR A 471 19.71 -26.94 14.17
C TYR A 471 21.05 -27.68 14.08
N ASN A 472 22.16 -26.95 14.18
CA ASN A 472 23.50 -27.53 14.09
C ASN A 472 23.98 -28.15 15.42
N ALA A 473 23.35 -27.80 16.55
CA ALA A 473 23.66 -28.36 17.87
C ALA A 473 22.89 -29.67 18.13
N ARG A 474 23.19 -30.73 17.38
CA ARG A 474 22.63 -32.06 17.63
C ARG A 474 23.53 -32.83 18.61
N LEU A 475 22.99 -33.20 19.77
CA LEU A 475 23.68 -34.02 20.77
C LEU A 475 23.17 -35.47 20.73
N GLU A 476 24.09 -36.43 20.71
CA GLU A 476 23.85 -37.84 21.00
C GLU A 476 24.10 -38.04 22.50
N ALA A 477 23.07 -38.41 23.27
CA ALA A 477 23.23 -38.81 24.67
C ALA A 477 23.27 -40.34 24.75
N GLU A 478 24.38 -40.90 25.25
CA GLU A 478 24.51 -42.31 25.57
C GLU A 478 24.18 -42.53 27.06
N ALA A 479 22.99 -43.08 27.35
CA ALA A 479 22.58 -43.50 28.70
C ALA A 479 22.06 -44.95 28.66
N ASP A 480 22.02 -45.63 29.81
CA ASP A 480 21.41 -46.96 29.91
C ASP A 480 19.92 -46.88 29.53
N GLU A 481 19.55 -47.55 28.43
CA GLU A 481 18.25 -47.44 27.77
C GLU A 481 17.08 -47.79 28.70
N VAL A 482 17.29 -48.70 29.66
CA VAL A 482 16.23 -49.19 30.55
C VAL A 482 15.93 -48.19 31.67
N ASP A 483 16.95 -47.70 32.37
CA ASP A 483 16.78 -46.77 33.49
C ASP A 483 16.37 -45.38 33.00
N PHE A 484 16.88 -44.94 31.85
CA PHE A 484 16.42 -43.72 31.18
C PHE A 484 14.90 -43.78 30.93
N LYS A 485 14.39 -44.87 30.36
CA LYS A 485 12.97 -45.00 30.00
C LYS A 485 12.04 -44.93 31.21
N ASN A 486 12.44 -45.52 32.34
CA ASN A 486 11.64 -45.50 33.57
C ASN A 486 11.57 -44.08 34.15
N HIS A 487 12.71 -43.42 34.33
CA HIS A 487 12.76 -42.06 34.87
C HIS A 487 12.17 -41.01 33.91
N TRP A 488 12.27 -41.25 32.59
CA TRP A 488 11.68 -40.40 31.57
C TRP A 488 10.15 -40.33 31.67
N ALA A 489 9.47 -41.44 31.93
CA ALA A 489 8.02 -41.45 32.08
C ALA A 489 7.55 -40.63 33.30
N ASP A 490 8.25 -40.77 34.42
CA ASP A 490 7.98 -39.99 35.64
C ASP A 490 8.25 -38.50 35.43
N TYR A 491 9.37 -38.19 34.77
CA TYR A 491 9.73 -36.84 34.35
C TYR A 491 8.64 -36.18 33.49
N GLN A 492 8.16 -36.89 32.46
CA GLN A 492 7.07 -36.41 31.59
C GLN A 492 5.77 -36.16 32.37
N ASN A 493 5.40 -37.07 33.27
CA ASN A 493 4.20 -36.92 34.09
C ASN A 493 4.28 -35.72 35.04
N PHE A 494 5.45 -35.48 35.65
CA PHE A 494 5.72 -34.28 36.44
C PHE A 494 5.59 -33.02 35.57
N ASN A 495 6.24 -33.00 34.40
CA ASN A 495 6.18 -31.88 33.48
C ASN A 495 4.77 -31.58 32.95
N ALA A 496 3.92 -32.60 32.80
CA ALA A 496 2.55 -32.42 32.34
C ALA A 496 1.61 -31.84 33.42
N LYS A 497 1.86 -32.11 34.70
CA LYS A 497 0.88 -31.85 35.78
C LYS A 497 1.33 -30.87 36.85
N THR A 498 2.62 -30.79 37.11
CA THR A 498 3.13 -30.22 38.37
C THR A 498 4.26 -29.23 38.16
N ASN A 499 4.96 -29.24 37.02
CA ASN A 499 6.10 -28.35 36.80
C ASN A 499 5.67 -26.86 36.83
N PRO A 500 6.14 -26.08 37.81
CA PRO A 500 5.71 -24.69 38.00
C PRO A 500 6.30 -23.73 36.96
N TYR A 501 7.30 -24.16 36.20
CA TYR A 501 7.94 -23.37 35.14
C TYR A 501 7.44 -23.72 33.75
N ARG A 502 6.44 -24.61 33.64
CA ARG A 502 5.83 -24.94 32.35
C ARG A 502 5.19 -23.70 31.73
N LYS A 503 5.53 -23.43 30.47
CA LYS A 503 4.90 -22.40 29.63
C LYS A 503 4.23 -23.05 28.42
N SER A 504 3.10 -22.49 28.01
CA SER A 504 2.46 -22.76 26.73
C SER A 504 3.29 -22.21 25.56
N GLY A 505 2.97 -22.63 24.33
CA GLY A 505 3.62 -22.09 23.13
C GLY A 505 3.45 -20.57 22.97
N LEU A 506 2.30 -20.03 23.40
CA LEU A 506 2.03 -18.58 23.39
C LEU A 506 2.90 -17.85 24.42
N GLU A 507 3.01 -18.38 25.64
CA GLU A 507 3.87 -17.80 26.68
C GLU A 507 5.36 -17.83 26.29
N TRP A 508 5.79 -18.87 25.56
CA TRP A 508 7.14 -18.90 24.97
C TRP A 508 7.30 -17.86 23.86
N THR A 509 6.29 -17.69 23.01
CA THR A 509 6.29 -16.67 21.95
C THR A 509 6.42 -15.27 22.57
N GLN A 510 5.67 -14.99 23.64
CA GLN A 510 5.75 -13.73 24.38
C GLN A 510 7.12 -13.56 25.07
N PHE A 511 7.66 -14.60 25.71
CA PHE A 511 8.99 -14.54 26.29
C PHE A 511 10.06 -14.19 25.25
N ILE A 512 10.01 -14.82 24.07
CA ILE A 512 10.93 -14.54 22.96
C ILE A 512 10.78 -13.08 22.51
N LYS A 513 9.54 -12.64 22.27
CA LYS A 513 9.21 -11.26 21.87
C LYS A 513 9.77 -10.22 22.85
N ASP A 514 9.62 -10.46 24.14
CA ASP A 514 10.09 -9.57 25.19
C ASP A 514 11.63 -9.56 25.30
N LYS A 515 12.26 -10.74 25.16
CA LYS A 515 13.68 -10.92 25.48
C LYS A 515 14.62 -10.77 24.31
N ILE A 516 14.20 -11.05 23.08
CA ILE A 516 15.10 -11.08 21.92
C ILE A 516 15.77 -9.72 21.63
N ASN A 517 15.11 -8.62 21.98
CA ASN A 517 15.64 -7.27 21.78
C ASN A 517 16.10 -6.58 23.07
N THR A 518 15.78 -7.14 24.23
CA THR A 518 16.13 -6.54 25.54
C THR A 518 17.30 -7.25 26.21
N SER A 519 17.60 -8.49 25.82
CA SER A 519 18.68 -9.28 26.39
C SER A 519 20.01 -8.93 25.74
N VAL A 520 21.05 -8.81 26.57
CA VAL A 520 22.44 -8.66 26.08
C VAL A 520 22.88 -9.93 25.36
N ASP A 521 22.46 -11.08 25.87
CA ASP A 521 22.67 -12.39 25.30
C ASP A 521 21.36 -13.16 25.39
N PHE A 522 20.64 -13.21 24.27
CA PHE A 522 19.34 -13.85 24.19
C PHE A 522 19.45 -15.37 24.31
N GLU A 523 20.49 -15.98 23.71
CA GLU A 523 20.74 -17.42 23.80
C GLU A 523 20.94 -17.84 25.26
N TRP A 524 21.81 -17.13 25.98
CA TRP A 524 22.01 -17.39 27.41
C TRP A 524 20.72 -17.19 28.20
N THR A 525 19.97 -16.12 27.95
CA THR A 525 18.72 -15.82 28.66
C THR A 525 17.67 -16.91 28.45
N LEU A 526 17.53 -17.40 27.22
CA LEU A 526 16.64 -18.49 26.87
C LEU A 526 17.11 -19.80 27.49
N ASP A 527 18.40 -20.10 27.46
CA ASP A 527 18.98 -21.30 28.08
C ASP A 527 18.76 -21.32 29.60
N GLN A 528 18.92 -20.18 30.28
CA GLN A 528 18.61 -20.08 31.71
C GLN A 528 17.12 -20.32 32.02
N GLU A 529 16.22 -19.80 31.18
CA GLU A 529 14.78 -20.01 31.37
C GLU A 529 14.39 -21.47 31.12
N LEU A 530 14.96 -22.10 30.08
CA LEU A 530 14.77 -23.53 29.81
C LEU A 530 15.34 -24.40 30.92
N LYS A 531 16.49 -24.06 31.50
CA LYS A 531 17.08 -24.78 32.63
C LYS A 531 16.17 -24.83 33.85
N LYS A 532 15.46 -23.74 34.18
CA LYS A 532 14.46 -23.77 35.26
C LYS A 532 13.40 -24.84 35.02
N TYR A 533 12.89 -24.92 33.78
CA TYR A 533 11.92 -25.94 33.39
C TYR A 533 12.51 -27.35 33.49
N VAL A 534 13.71 -27.54 32.96
CA VAL A 534 14.32 -28.87 32.83
C VAL A 534 14.77 -29.43 34.19
N HIS A 535 15.29 -28.59 35.09
CA HIS A 535 15.81 -28.99 36.41
C HIS A 535 14.73 -29.24 37.48
N ALA A 536 13.54 -28.65 37.36
CA ALA A 536 12.54 -28.62 38.43
C ALA A 536 12.13 -29.99 38.99
N TYR A 537 12.19 -31.04 38.18
CA TYR A 537 11.92 -32.41 38.62
C TYR A 537 13.01 -32.95 39.56
N PHE A 538 14.28 -32.62 39.28
CA PHE A 538 15.44 -33.11 40.02
C PHE A 538 15.68 -32.33 41.32
N ASP A 539 15.16 -31.09 41.40
CA ASP A 539 15.13 -30.29 42.62
C ASP A 539 14.28 -30.92 43.73
N ILE A 540 13.39 -31.85 43.41
CA ILE A 540 12.57 -32.58 44.37
C ILE A 540 12.87 -34.10 44.41
N ASN A 541 13.69 -34.61 43.47
CA ASN A 541 14.04 -36.03 43.35
C ASN A 541 15.56 -36.23 43.34
N HIS A 542 16.23 -35.86 44.43
CA HIS A 542 17.70 -35.87 44.56
C HIS A 542 18.36 -37.26 44.53
N THR A 543 17.59 -38.35 44.47
CA THR A 543 18.10 -39.73 44.55
C THR A 543 18.44 -40.34 43.19
N ILE A 544 18.16 -39.64 42.09
CA ILE A 544 18.43 -40.11 40.72
C ILE A 544 19.92 -39.95 40.40
N ASP A 545 20.53 -40.93 39.73
CA ASP A 545 21.94 -40.87 39.33
C ASP A 545 22.22 -39.69 38.40
N GLU A 546 23.32 -38.97 38.65
CA GLU A 546 23.70 -37.75 37.93
C GLU A 546 23.76 -37.95 36.40
N LYS A 547 24.24 -39.11 35.92
CA LYS A 547 24.29 -39.39 34.48
C LYS A 547 22.91 -39.54 33.88
N ILE A 548 21.96 -40.11 34.63
CA ILE A 548 20.56 -40.24 34.19
C ILE A 548 19.88 -38.88 34.22
N GLN A 549 20.18 -38.04 35.23
CA GLN A 549 19.69 -36.66 35.27
C GLN A 549 20.16 -35.89 34.04
N GLU A 550 21.47 -35.87 33.77
CA GLU A 550 22.06 -35.22 32.60
C GLU A 550 21.43 -35.71 31.30
N ALA A 551 21.31 -37.03 31.11
CA ALA A 551 20.71 -37.60 29.90
C ALA A 551 19.25 -37.16 29.69
N ILE A 552 18.43 -37.15 30.74
CA ILE A 552 17.03 -36.68 30.67
C ILE A 552 16.98 -35.19 30.37
N MET A 553 17.81 -34.40 31.05
CA MET A 553 17.85 -32.96 30.88
C MET A 553 18.29 -32.56 29.47
N ASP A 554 19.32 -33.19 28.95
CA ASP A 554 19.81 -32.96 27.58
C ASP A 554 18.76 -33.37 26.54
N HIS A 555 18.13 -34.53 26.74
CA HIS A 555 17.06 -35.00 25.84
C HIS A 555 15.85 -34.05 25.85
N GLU A 556 15.41 -33.61 27.03
CA GLU A 556 14.31 -32.65 27.15
C GLU A 556 14.69 -31.28 26.58
N MET A 557 15.90 -30.79 26.86
CA MET A 557 16.41 -29.52 26.36
C MET A 557 16.41 -29.51 24.82
N ALA A 558 16.89 -30.60 24.21
CA ALA A 558 16.86 -30.78 22.77
C ALA A 558 15.43 -30.78 22.22
N ARG A 559 14.50 -31.51 22.85
CA ARG A 559 13.08 -31.53 22.46
C ARG A 559 12.45 -30.14 22.56
N MET A 560 12.67 -29.43 23.67
CA MET A 560 12.13 -28.08 23.91
C MET A 560 12.64 -27.11 22.85
N LYS A 561 13.94 -27.13 22.56
CA LYS A 561 14.56 -26.31 21.51
C LYS A 561 13.97 -26.62 20.12
N GLU A 562 13.99 -27.89 19.70
CA GLU A 562 13.59 -28.29 18.34
C GLU A 562 12.07 -28.19 18.09
N VAL A 563 11.24 -28.42 19.10
CA VAL A 563 9.78 -28.44 18.92
C VAL A 563 9.14 -27.17 19.43
N VAL A 564 9.32 -26.84 20.71
CA VAL A 564 8.54 -25.79 21.38
C VAL A 564 9.08 -24.40 21.05
N ILE A 565 10.38 -24.19 21.21
CA ILE A 565 11.03 -22.91 20.96
C ILE A 565 11.04 -22.59 19.47
N LYS A 566 11.36 -23.58 18.61
CA LYS A 566 11.27 -23.43 17.15
C LYS A 566 9.91 -22.93 16.71
N ASP A 567 8.84 -23.58 17.16
CA ASP A 567 7.47 -23.23 16.83
C ASP A 567 7.07 -21.84 17.38
N ALA A 568 7.47 -21.52 18.60
CA ALA A 568 7.27 -20.18 19.17
C ALA A 568 8.03 -19.09 18.40
N MET A 569 9.24 -19.39 17.94
CA MET A 569 10.06 -18.51 17.11
C MET A 569 9.46 -18.29 15.73
N LEU A 570 8.96 -19.35 15.08
CA LEU A 570 8.28 -19.26 13.80
C LEU A 570 6.99 -18.45 13.91
N ARG A 571 6.19 -18.67 14.97
CA ARG A 571 5.03 -17.81 15.28
C ARG A 571 5.43 -16.34 15.40
N TYR A 572 6.47 -16.05 16.18
CA TYR A 572 6.94 -14.69 16.34
C TYR A 572 7.42 -14.08 15.01
N ILE A 573 8.15 -14.83 14.18
CA ILE A 573 8.54 -14.37 12.82
C ILE A 573 7.29 -14.02 12.00
N GLN A 574 6.26 -14.86 12.04
CA GLN A 574 5.03 -14.63 11.29
C GLN A 574 4.32 -13.36 11.78
N GLU A 575 4.12 -13.18 13.10
CA GLU A 575 3.53 -11.97 13.67
C GLU A 575 4.23 -10.70 13.16
N MET A 576 5.56 -10.75 13.07
CA MET A 576 6.39 -9.62 12.66
C MET A 576 6.30 -9.33 11.16
N LYS A 577 6.18 -10.37 10.32
CA LYS A 577 5.89 -10.23 8.90
C LYS A 577 4.53 -9.58 8.68
N ASP A 578 3.51 -10.08 9.37
CA ASP A 578 2.15 -9.56 9.26
C ASP A 578 2.10 -8.08 9.71
N GLU A 579 2.85 -7.72 10.75
CA GLU A 579 2.92 -6.33 11.24
C GLU A 579 3.65 -5.40 10.26
N GLN A 580 4.67 -5.89 9.55
CA GLN A 580 5.37 -5.11 8.50
C GLN A 580 4.49 -4.89 7.28
N GLU A 581 3.77 -5.92 6.86
CA GLU A 581 2.81 -5.82 5.77
C GLU A 581 1.72 -4.79 6.10
N ARG A 582 1.17 -4.82 7.32
CA ARG A 582 0.20 -3.81 7.79
C ARG A 582 0.75 -2.39 7.75
N GLU A 583 1.98 -2.18 8.20
CA GLU A 583 2.61 -0.85 8.17
C GLU A 583 2.84 -0.33 6.74
N MET A 584 3.20 -1.23 5.83
CA MET A 584 3.33 -0.93 4.41
C MET A 584 1.97 -0.56 3.80
N VAL A 585 0.93 -1.38 4.03
CA VAL A 585 -0.45 -1.11 3.58
C VAL A 585 -0.93 0.24 4.09
N ARG A 586 -0.77 0.52 5.39
CA ARG A 586 -1.15 1.81 6.00
C ARG A 586 -0.45 2.99 5.31
N SER A 587 0.85 2.87 5.05
CA SER A 587 1.63 3.91 4.38
C SER A 587 1.15 4.15 2.94
N MET A 588 0.81 3.07 2.22
CA MET A 588 0.23 3.17 0.87
C MET A 588 -1.19 3.76 0.89
N THR A 589 -2.01 3.44 1.89
CA THR A 589 -3.32 4.10 2.05
C THR A 589 -3.15 5.60 2.31
N GLU A 590 -2.22 6.01 3.16
CA GLU A 590 -1.92 7.43 3.37
C GLU A 590 -1.48 8.11 2.05
N MET A 591 -0.59 7.48 1.28
CA MET A 591 -0.19 7.98 -0.04
C MET A 591 -1.37 8.11 -1.02
N LYS A 592 -2.26 7.11 -1.06
CA LYS A 592 -3.50 7.13 -1.85
C LYS A 592 -4.38 8.31 -1.47
N ASN A 593 -4.55 8.56 -0.18
CA ASN A 593 -5.37 9.66 0.32
C ASN A 593 -4.79 11.01 -0.08
N GLU A 594 -3.46 11.18 -0.05
CA GLU A 594 -2.81 12.40 -0.58
C GLU A 594 -3.13 12.64 -2.05
N LEU A 595 -3.11 11.59 -2.89
CA LEU A 595 -3.46 11.70 -4.31
C LEU A 595 -4.93 12.02 -4.56
N ASN A 596 -5.82 11.55 -3.68
CA ASN A 596 -7.26 11.80 -3.77
C ASN A 596 -7.69 13.15 -3.17
N THR A 597 -6.76 13.89 -2.55
CA THR A 597 -7.03 15.23 -1.98
C THR A 597 -7.55 16.16 -3.05
N VAL A 598 -8.62 16.90 -2.74
CA VAL A 598 -9.25 17.86 -3.65
C VAL A 598 -8.59 19.24 -3.50
N TYR A 599 -8.20 19.79 -4.64
CA TYR A 599 -7.65 21.12 -4.84
C TYR A 599 -8.67 22.00 -5.56
N THR A 600 -8.62 23.29 -5.27
CA THR A 600 -9.49 24.30 -5.89
C THR A 600 -8.66 25.38 -6.54
N ILE A 601 -8.89 25.63 -7.82
CA ILE A 601 -8.39 26.81 -8.54
C ILE A 601 -9.56 27.78 -8.62
N GLN A 602 -9.44 28.92 -7.95
CA GLN A 602 -10.43 29.98 -7.97
C GLN A 602 -9.90 31.11 -8.86
N VAL A 603 -10.57 31.36 -9.97
CA VAL A 603 -10.22 32.44 -10.90
C VAL A 603 -11.17 33.60 -10.66
N ILE A 604 -10.64 34.77 -10.34
CA ILE A 604 -11.41 35.98 -10.07
C ILE A 604 -11.07 37.00 -11.14
N VAL A 605 -12.04 37.33 -11.99
CA VAL A 605 -11.88 38.36 -13.02
C VAL A 605 -12.47 39.67 -12.52
N VAL A 606 -11.62 40.69 -12.42
CA VAL A 606 -11.97 42.02 -11.93
C VAL A 606 -12.01 42.99 -13.10
N GLY A 607 -13.14 43.67 -13.27
CA GLY A 607 -13.31 44.76 -14.24
C GLY A 607 -13.36 46.13 -13.56
N LYS A 608 -13.48 47.20 -14.36
CA LYS A 608 -13.48 48.61 -13.89
C LYS A 608 -14.47 48.94 -12.75
N GLU A 609 -15.60 48.25 -12.67
CA GLU A 609 -16.61 48.45 -11.62
C GLU A 609 -17.00 47.10 -11.01
N GLU A 610 -17.17 47.08 -9.68
CA GLU A 610 -17.62 45.91 -8.94
C GLU A 610 -19.02 45.46 -9.43
N GLY A 611 -19.15 44.19 -9.81
CA GLY A 611 -20.40 43.63 -10.34
C GLY A 611 -20.72 44.02 -11.79
N SER A 612 -19.74 44.48 -12.59
CA SER A 612 -19.95 44.77 -14.01
C SER A 612 -20.46 43.53 -14.78
N LYS A 613 -21.32 43.74 -15.79
CA LYS A 613 -21.72 42.65 -16.69
C LYS A 613 -20.58 42.15 -17.59
N ALA A 614 -19.50 42.91 -17.70
CA ALA A 614 -18.36 42.59 -18.56
C ALA A 614 -17.60 41.35 -18.07
N VAL A 615 -17.58 41.12 -16.76
CA VAL A 615 -16.87 39.97 -16.16
C VAL A 615 -17.69 38.68 -16.14
N ARG A 616 -18.96 38.70 -16.55
CA ARG A 616 -19.85 37.52 -16.50
C ARG A 616 -19.82 36.74 -17.81
N GLY A 617 -19.72 35.42 -17.70
CA GLY A 617 -19.77 34.51 -18.86
C GLY A 617 -18.51 34.57 -19.70
N LEU A 618 -17.39 35.00 -19.11
CA LEU A 618 -16.10 35.04 -19.79
C LEU A 618 -15.51 33.63 -19.84
N PRO A 619 -15.02 33.18 -21.00
CA PRO A 619 -14.41 31.87 -21.13
C PRO A 619 -13.09 31.83 -20.34
N VAL A 620 -12.99 30.87 -19.44
CA VAL A 620 -11.80 30.57 -18.65
C VAL A 620 -11.23 29.23 -19.11
N ARG A 621 -9.91 29.17 -19.34
CA ARG A 621 -9.19 27.94 -19.66
C ARG A 621 -8.01 27.75 -18.72
N ILE A 622 -7.94 26.60 -18.06
CA ILE A 622 -6.72 26.15 -17.35
C ILE A 622 -5.90 25.35 -18.34
N ILE A 623 -4.67 25.79 -18.64
CA ILE A 623 -3.87 25.25 -19.75
C ILE A 623 -3.27 23.89 -19.37
N VAL A 624 -3.75 22.83 -20.02
CA VAL A 624 -3.37 21.44 -19.77
C VAL A 624 -2.85 20.74 -21.03
N ASP A 625 -2.16 19.62 -20.85
CA ASP A 625 -1.52 18.89 -21.96
C ASP A 625 -2.49 18.13 -22.87
N LYS A 626 -3.69 17.80 -22.39
CA LYS A 626 -4.71 16.98 -23.07
C LYS A 626 -6.12 17.25 -22.52
N ASP A 627 -7.15 16.85 -23.25
CA ASP A 627 -8.59 17.00 -22.94
C ASP A 627 -8.95 18.38 -22.36
N GLN A 628 -8.48 19.44 -23.02
CA GLN A 628 -8.59 20.85 -22.60
C GLN A 628 -10.03 21.28 -22.28
N GLU A 629 -11.02 20.66 -22.92
CA GLU A 629 -12.45 20.89 -22.69
C GLU A 629 -12.89 20.57 -21.26
N LEU A 630 -12.23 19.61 -20.59
CA LEU A 630 -12.53 19.25 -19.20
C LEU A 630 -11.96 20.27 -18.19
N TRP A 631 -11.08 21.15 -18.64
CA TRP A 631 -10.36 22.17 -17.86
C TRP A 631 -10.75 23.58 -18.28
N SER A 632 -12.00 23.78 -18.68
CA SER A 632 -12.54 25.05 -19.13
C SER A 632 -13.93 25.32 -18.55
N GLY A 633 -14.31 26.59 -18.52
CA GLY A 633 -15.64 27.00 -18.07
C GLY A 633 -15.88 28.47 -18.33
N GLU A 634 -16.89 29.01 -17.66
CA GLU A 634 -17.24 30.42 -17.79
C GLU A 634 -17.36 31.05 -16.40
N THR A 635 -16.97 32.31 -16.28
CA THR A 635 -17.17 33.09 -15.05
C THR A 635 -18.65 33.26 -14.73
N ASP A 636 -18.96 33.24 -13.44
CA ASP A 636 -20.29 33.45 -12.91
C ASP A 636 -20.72 34.94 -12.96
N ARG A 637 -21.77 35.31 -12.23
CA ARG A 637 -22.27 36.69 -12.22
C ARG A 637 -21.33 37.69 -11.53
N ASN A 638 -20.43 37.19 -10.70
CA ASN A 638 -19.49 37.96 -9.90
C ASN A 638 -18.09 37.99 -10.55
N GLY A 639 -17.93 37.38 -11.73
CA GLY A 639 -16.62 37.25 -12.37
C GLY A 639 -15.77 36.10 -11.80
N SER A 640 -16.36 35.20 -11.00
CA SER A 640 -15.64 34.08 -10.39
C SER A 640 -15.81 32.79 -11.19
N PHE A 641 -14.77 31.97 -11.23
CA PHE A 641 -14.80 30.61 -11.75
C PHE A 641 -14.04 29.69 -10.80
N ASP A 642 -14.77 28.77 -10.14
CA ASP A 642 -14.20 27.78 -9.25
C ASP A 642 -14.04 26.45 -9.97
N PHE A 643 -12.82 25.94 -10.00
CA PHE A 643 -12.49 24.66 -10.61
C PHE A 643 -11.91 23.70 -9.58
N LYS A 644 -12.49 22.51 -9.45
CA LYS A 644 -12.04 21.48 -8.52
C LYS A 644 -11.35 20.34 -9.28
N CYS A 645 -10.22 19.90 -8.74
CA CYS A 645 -9.51 18.71 -9.21
C CYS A 645 -8.92 17.93 -8.03
N THR A 646 -8.63 16.65 -8.20
CA THR A 646 -7.80 15.91 -7.25
C THR A 646 -6.32 16.14 -7.54
N LEU A 647 -5.42 15.88 -6.59
CA LEU A 647 -3.97 15.91 -6.88
C LEU A 647 -3.61 14.94 -8.01
N LEU A 648 -4.22 13.76 -8.02
CA LEU A 648 -4.07 12.78 -9.08
C LEU A 648 -4.51 13.33 -10.44
N GLY A 649 -5.68 13.97 -10.52
CA GLY A 649 -6.17 14.59 -11.74
C GLY A 649 -5.27 15.75 -12.18
N TYR A 650 -4.86 16.61 -11.26
CA TYR A 650 -3.91 17.69 -11.53
C TYR A 650 -2.62 17.17 -12.18
N MET A 651 -2.01 16.13 -11.61
CA MET A 651 -0.80 15.52 -12.18
C MET A 651 -1.05 14.82 -13.52
N HIS A 652 -2.17 14.10 -13.66
CA HIS A 652 -2.51 13.39 -14.89
C HIS A 652 -2.61 14.31 -16.10
N TYR A 653 -2.97 15.58 -15.88
CA TYR A 653 -3.14 16.61 -16.90
C TYR A 653 -1.93 17.55 -17.03
N GLY A 654 -0.75 17.14 -16.55
CA GLY A 654 0.51 17.87 -16.74
C GLY A 654 0.82 18.89 -15.65
N SER A 655 0.08 18.88 -14.54
CA SER A 655 0.21 19.85 -13.45
C SER A 655 0.16 21.30 -13.94
N PRO A 656 -1.00 21.73 -14.47
CA PRO A 656 -1.14 23.04 -15.10
C PRO A 656 -0.72 24.17 -14.16
N THR A 657 0.03 25.13 -14.71
CA THR A 657 0.55 26.29 -13.97
C THR A 657 -0.08 27.61 -14.44
N LYS A 658 -0.93 27.58 -15.47
CA LYS A 658 -1.43 28.79 -16.14
C LYS A 658 -2.94 28.74 -16.38
N VAL A 659 -3.59 29.87 -16.16
CA VAL A 659 -4.99 30.15 -16.53
C VAL A 659 -5.01 31.22 -17.60
N GLU A 660 -5.96 31.12 -18.54
CA GLU A 660 -6.24 32.12 -19.56
C GLU A 660 -7.71 32.55 -19.53
N VAL A 661 -7.95 33.85 -19.72
CA VAL A 661 -9.28 34.45 -19.88
C VAL A 661 -9.28 35.30 -21.13
N ASP A 662 -10.21 35.02 -22.05
CA ASP A 662 -10.35 35.79 -23.30
C ASP A 662 -11.42 36.87 -23.15
N TYR A 663 -11.05 38.14 -23.36
CA TYR A 663 -11.94 39.30 -23.30
C TYR A 663 -11.58 40.36 -24.35
N ASP A 664 -12.57 40.84 -25.10
CA ASP A 664 -12.43 41.86 -26.16
C ASP A 664 -11.29 41.60 -27.16
N GLY A 665 -11.10 40.32 -27.54
CA GLY A 665 -10.04 39.91 -28.47
C GLY A 665 -8.62 39.91 -27.89
N LYS A 666 -8.47 40.12 -26.57
CA LYS A 666 -7.22 39.96 -25.81
C LYS A 666 -7.30 38.73 -24.91
N THR A 667 -6.16 38.09 -24.68
CA THR A 667 -6.03 36.98 -23.74
C THR A 667 -5.24 37.46 -22.52
N TYR A 668 -5.86 37.32 -21.36
CA TYR A 668 -5.27 37.61 -20.06
C TYR A 668 -4.82 36.31 -19.42
N THR A 669 -3.73 36.35 -18.65
CA THR A 669 -3.12 35.15 -18.09
C THR A 669 -2.86 35.30 -16.60
N GLY A 670 -3.07 34.24 -15.84
CA GLY A 670 -2.70 34.15 -14.43
C GLY A 670 -1.96 32.86 -14.12
N ASN A 671 -1.23 32.84 -13.02
CA ASN A 671 -0.46 31.67 -12.58
C ASN A 671 -1.20 30.91 -11.48
N ILE A 672 -1.14 29.59 -11.54
CA ILE A 672 -1.65 28.69 -10.51
C ILE A 672 -0.48 28.37 -9.57
N ASP A 673 -0.69 28.66 -8.28
CA ASP A 673 0.21 28.23 -7.22
C ASP A 673 -0.53 27.48 -6.10
N PHE A 674 0.01 26.33 -5.74
CA PHE A 674 -0.44 25.44 -4.66
C PHE A 674 0.67 25.16 -3.65
N SER A 675 1.68 26.04 -3.57
CA SER A 675 2.83 25.91 -2.69
C SER A 675 2.43 25.85 -1.21
N SER A 676 1.44 26.64 -0.80
CA SER A 676 1.06 26.85 0.61
C SER A 676 -0.29 26.26 1.01
N SER A 677 -1.18 25.95 0.06
CA SER A 677 -2.52 25.42 0.36
C SER A 677 -3.13 24.62 -0.79
N ASN A 678 -4.27 23.95 -0.53
CA ASN A 678 -5.06 23.27 -1.56
C ASN A 678 -5.96 24.23 -2.38
N LEU A 679 -5.88 25.53 -2.11
CA LEU A 679 -6.56 26.59 -2.83
C LEU A 679 -5.53 27.46 -3.55
N SER A 680 -5.77 27.68 -4.84
CA SER A 680 -5.03 28.66 -5.64
C SER A 680 -5.98 29.74 -6.09
N ILE A 681 -5.71 30.99 -5.74
CA ILE A 681 -6.52 32.14 -6.14
C ILE A 681 -5.78 32.87 -7.26
N VAL A 682 -6.45 33.03 -8.40
CA VAL A 682 -5.90 33.62 -9.62
C VAL A 682 -6.72 34.86 -9.97
N SER A 683 -6.20 36.04 -9.61
CA SER A 683 -6.84 37.32 -9.90
C SER A 683 -6.40 37.86 -11.26
N ILE A 684 -7.36 38.22 -12.12
CA ILE A 684 -7.13 38.73 -13.48
C ILE A 684 -7.86 40.06 -13.66
N TYR A 685 -7.12 41.11 -13.97
CA TYR A 685 -7.64 42.47 -14.18
C TYR A 685 -7.86 42.73 -15.66
N ILE A 686 -9.11 42.99 -16.05
CA ILE A 686 -9.47 43.38 -17.41
C ILE A 686 -9.76 44.88 -17.44
N ASP A 687 -9.31 45.57 -18.49
CA ASP A 687 -9.47 47.02 -18.76
C ASP A 687 -8.48 48.02 -18.11
N GLU A 688 -7.38 47.58 -17.50
CA GLU A 688 -6.24 48.46 -17.22
C GLU A 688 -5.28 48.50 -18.43
N GLU A 689 -4.93 49.70 -18.90
CA GLU A 689 -3.74 49.87 -19.74
C GLU A 689 -2.55 49.53 -18.85
N VAL A 690 -2.01 48.33 -19.01
CA VAL A 690 -0.77 47.91 -18.33
C VAL A 690 0.36 48.74 -18.94
N ASP A 691 0.76 49.82 -18.25
CA ASP A 691 2.11 50.35 -18.39
C ASP A 691 3.07 49.26 -17.86
N ASP A 692 4.02 48.86 -18.70
CA ASP A 692 4.89 47.68 -18.59
C ASP A 692 5.92 47.74 -17.44
N ASP A 693 5.59 48.38 -16.32
CA ASP A 693 6.56 48.68 -15.25
C ASP A 693 5.99 48.68 -13.81
N GLN A 694 4.92 47.92 -13.53
CA GLN A 694 4.48 47.73 -12.14
C GLN A 694 4.39 46.26 -11.74
N SER A 695 5.21 45.94 -10.73
CA SER A 695 5.14 44.76 -9.89
C SER A 695 3.71 44.42 -9.51
N THR A 696 3.38 43.14 -9.62
CA THR A 696 2.19 42.47 -9.09
C THR A 696 1.80 43.02 -7.71
N GLU A 697 0.75 43.84 -7.64
CA GLU A 697 0.01 44.04 -6.39
C GLU A 697 -0.87 42.80 -6.20
N GLU A 698 -0.49 41.94 -5.25
CA GLU A 698 -1.31 40.82 -4.80
C GLU A 698 -2.58 41.35 -4.15
N VAL A 699 -3.73 41.14 -4.77
CA VAL A 699 -5.02 41.37 -4.12
C VAL A 699 -5.38 40.14 -3.32
N PHE A 700 -5.22 40.24 -1.99
CA PHE A 700 -5.69 39.25 -1.03
C PHE A 700 -7.21 39.30 -0.90
N SER A 701 -7.91 38.32 -1.50
CA SER A 701 -9.30 38.03 -1.15
C SER A 701 -9.36 37.11 0.06
N PHE A 702 -9.77 37.63 1.22
CA PHE A 702 -10.00 36.82 2.42
C PHE A 702 -11.34 36.10 2.32
N SER A 703 -11.36 34.76 2.37
CA SER A 703 -12.54 34.01 2.82
C SER A 703 -12.38 33.71 4.31
N THR A 704 -12.85 34.57 5.20
CA THR A 704 -12.71 34.35 6.64
C THR A 704 -13.90 33.62 7.24
N VAL A 705 -13.60 32.55 7.97
CA VAL A 705 -14.45 32.02 9.04
C VAL A 705 -14.41 33.03 10.20
N ALA A 706 -15.55 33.29 10.85
CA ALA A 706 -15.66 34.26 11.95
C ALA A 706 -14.59 34.03 13.04
N GLY A 707 -13.90 35.10 13.45
CA GLY A 707 -12.83 35.04 14.45
C GLY A 707 -12.02 36.33 14.54
N THR A 708 -11.25 36.47 15.62
CA THR A 708 -10.32 37.59 15.85
C THR A 708 -8.92 37.19 15.39
N TYR A 709 -8.30 38.01 14.55
CA TYR A 709 -6.96 37.76 14.03
C TYR A 709 -5.99 38.84 14.50
N THR A 710 -4.78 38.45 14.90
CA THR A 710 -3.74 39.37 15.37
C THR A 710 -2.47 39.12 14.57
N ALA A 711 -2.02 40.12 13.83
CA ALA A 711 -0.77 40.07 13.08
C ALA A 711 0.31 40.85 13.83
N ASN A 712 1.50 40.26 13.94
CA ASN A 712 2.66 40.87 14.56
C ASN A 712 3.69 41.16 13.46
N CYS A 713 4.06 42.43 13.24
CA CYS A 713 5.20 42.74 12.39
C CYS A 713 6.47 42.57 13.24
N SER A 714 7.19 41.46 13.07
CA SER A 714 8.45 41.21 13.78
C SER A 714 9.63 41.01 12.82
N ASP A 715 10.67 41.81 13.07
CA ASP A 715 12.11 41.55 13.06
C ASP A 715 12.75 40.74 11.92
N TYR A 716 13.61 41.41 11.15
CA TYR A 716 14.65 40.79 10.33
C TYR A 716 15.99 40.79 11.09
N THR A 717 16.51 39.62 11.45
CA THR A 717 17.93 39.44 11.77
C THR A 717 18.65 38.91 10.54
N SER A 718 19.73 39.56 10.13
CA SER A 718 20.54 39.13 8.97
C SER A 718 21.94 38.71 9.43
N PHE A 719 22.44 37.62 8.85
CA PHE A 719 23.78 37.08 9.11
C PHE A 719 24.65 37.27 7.86
N MET A 720 25.92 37.65 8.03
CA MET A 720 26.93 37.61 6.97
C MET A 720 28.16 36.80 7.43
N GLU A 721 28.76 36.11 6.46
CA GLU A 721 30.00 35.35 6.63
C GLU A 721 31.19 36.26 6.36
N ASP A 722 32.14 36.34 7.30
CA ASP A 722 33.33 37.18 7.13
C ASP A 722 34.38 36.54 6.19
N GLU A 723 35.43 37.29 5.86
CA GLU A 723 36.49 36.84 4.94
C GLU A 723 37.31 35.62 5.44
N THR A 724 37.01 35.10 6.63
CA THR A 724 37.59 33.85 7.15
C THR A 724 36.62 32.66 7.14
N GLY A 725 35.36 32.86 6.71
CA GLY A 725 34.36 31.79 6.61
C GLY A 725 33.60 31.54 7.91
N GLN A 726 33.44 32.55 8.77
CA GLN A 726 32.64 32.42 10.01
C GLN A 726 31.46 33.40 10.01
N TRP A 727 30.27 32.90 10.34
CA TRP A 727 29.03 33.67 10.42
C TRP A 727 28.97 34.44 11.75
N ILE A 728 28.82 35.76 11.68
CA ILE A 728 28.70 36.62 12.86
C ILE A 728 27.35 37.36 12.79
N GLU A 729 26.64 37.39 13.92
CA GLU A 729 25.39 38.10 14.13
C GLU A 729 25.68 39.61 14.26
N TYR A 730 25.01 40.44 13.46
CA TYR A 730 25.15 41.89 13.50
C TYR A 730 23.93 42.48 14.22
N ASP A 731 24.17 43.15 15.35
CA ASP A 731 23.14 43.84 16.14
C ASP A 731 23.08 45.30 15.63
N ASP A 732 22.03 45.65 14.87
CA ASP A 732 21.80 47.02 14.38
C ASP A 732 21.24 47.90 15.51
N GLU A 733 22.10 48.34 16.43
CA GLU A 733 21.80 49.49 17.31
C GLU A 733 21.85 50.79 16.51
N ALA A 734 20.82 51.11 15.71
CA ALA A 734 20.47 52.50 15.30
C ALA A 734 19.18 52.63 14.45
N ILE A 735 18.03 52.11 14.91
CA ILE A 735 16.72 52.67 14.52
C ILE A 735 15.82 52.71 15.77
N ASP A 736 16.12 53.63 16.69
CA ASP A 736 15.27 53.92 17.83
C ASP A 736 14.13 54.85 17.36
N GLY A 737 13.04 54.26 16.85
CA GLY A 737 11.91 55.00 16.27
C GLY A 737 10.69 54.19 15.81
N CYS A 738 10.69 52.86 15.93
CA CYS A 738 9.53 52.04 15.57
C CYS A 738 8.67 51.75 16.80
N GLY A 739 7.62 52.55 17.01
CA GLY A 739 6.54 52.15 17.91
C GLY A 739 5.86 50.89 17.38
N HIS A 740 5.76 49.84 18.20
CA HIS A 740 4.99 48.65 17.86
C HIS A 740 3.51 49.03 17.66
N ARG A 741 3.00 48.87 16.44
CA ARG A 741 1.57 48.97 16.16
C ARG A 741 0.99 47.58 16.12
N TYR A 742 -0.08 47.36 16.87
CA TYR A 742 -0.88 46.15 16.78
C TYR A 742 -2.14 46.45 15.98
N LEU A 743 -2.39 45.61 14.97
CA LEU A 743 -3.64 45.57 14.24
C LEU A 743 -4.46 44.41 14.77
N GLU A 744 -5.60 44.75 15.37
CA GLU A 744 -6.62 43.78 15.76
C GLU A 744 -7.77 43.90 14.75
N VAL A 745 -8.07 42.80 14.06
CA VAL A 745 -9.17 42.73 13.10
C VAL A 745 -10.20 41.74 13.63
N ASP A 746 -11.38 42.26 13.94
CA ASP A 746 -12.54 41.47 14.33
C ASP A 746 -13.47 41.30 13.13
N VAL A 747 -13.78 40.06 12.78
CA VAL A 747 -14.72 39.73 11.70
C VAL A 747 -15.96 39.09 12.29
N ASP A 748 -17.12 39.75 12.13
CA ASP A 748 -18.40 39.25 12.62
C ASP A 748 -18.95 38.11 11.75
N VAL A 749 -20.00 37.43 12.24
CA VAL A 749 -20.65 36.31 11.55
C VAL A 749 -21.31 36.66 10.22
N ASN A 750 -21.42 37.95 9.89
CA ASN A 750 -21.97 38.45 8.64
C ASN A 750 -20.87 38.93 7.68
N GLY A 751 -19.59 38.79 8.04
CA GLY A 751 -18.45 39.22 7.24
C GLY A 751 -18.14 40.72 7.34
N ASN A 752 -18.73 41.45 8.29
CA ASN A 752 -18.32 42.82 8.57
C ASN A 752 -17.02 42.79 9.38
N PHE A 753 -16.08 43.65 9.04
CA PHE A 753 -14.82 43.77 9.76
C PHE A 753 -14.70 45.12 10.48
N GLU A 754 -14.17 45.09 11.70
CA GLU A 754 -13.77 46.27 12.46
C GLU A 754 -12.24 46.20 12.69
N VAL A 755 -11.53 47.26 12.29
CA VAL A 755 -10.07 47.35 12.44
C VAL A 755 -9.75 48.30 13.58
N ILE A 756 -9.12 47.80 14.64
CA ILE A 756 -8.72 48.59 15.80
C ILE A 756 -7.21 48.73 15.80
N VAL A 757 -6.71 49.95 15.58
CA VAL A 757 -5.29 50.28 15.67
C VAL A 757 -4.97 50.75 17.09
N LYS A 758 -4.09 50.03 17.79
CA LYS A 758 -3.63 50.39 19.14
C LYS A 758 -2.18 50.88 19.07
N ASP A 759 -1.97 52.18 19.26
CA ASP A 759 -0.65 52.80 19.39
C ASP A 759 -0.18 52.83 20.86
N THR A 760 1.05 52.39 21.13
CA THR A 760 1.75 52.72 22.39
C THR A 760 2.44 54.08 22.30
N LYS A 761 2.25 54.93 23.32
CA LYS A 761 2.72 56.33 23.40
C LYS A 761 4.22 56.51 23.09
N VAL A 762 4.52 57.44 22.19
CA VAL A 762 5.86 57.96 21.88
C VAL A 762 6.20 59.15 22.79
N TYR A 763 7.45 59.23 23.28
CA TYR A 763 8.01 60.41 23.94
C TYR A 763 8.68 61.33 22.89
N ASP A 764 8.37 62.63 22.95
CA ASP A 764 8.92 63.67 22.07
C ASP A 764 10.44 63.86 22.24
N TYR A 765 11.20 63.81 21.14
CA TYR A 765 12.42 64.60 20.99
C TYR A 765 12.55 65.11 19.54
N LEU A 766 12.62 66.44 19.42
CA LEU A 766 12.76 67.19 18.17
C LEU A 766 14.23 67.22 17.70
N GLY A 767 14.46 66.90 16.43
CA GLY A 767 15.69 67.20 15.70
C GLY A 767 15.37 67.37 14.21
N PRO A 768 15.85 68.43 13.53
CA PRO A 768 15.56 68.67 12.11
C PRO A 768 16.62 67.95 11.28
N ASP A 769 16.23 66.90 10.56
CA ASP A 769 16.80 66.44 9.29
C ASP A 769 16.34 64.99 9.03
N ALA A 770 15.29 64.83 8.22
CA ALA A 770 14.93 63.56 7.59
C ALA A 770 14.03 63.83 6.37
N ASP A 771 14.65 64.33 5.30
CA ASP A 771 14.19 64.02 3.94
C ASP A 771 14.57 62.56 3.64
N TYR A 772 13.71 61.86 2.92
CA TYR A 772 13.73 60.43 2.54
C TYR A 772 13.07 59.44 3.51
N CYS A 773 11.86 59.02 3.17
CA CYS A 773 11.52 57.60 3.00
C CYS A 773 10.21 57.47 2.20
N ARG A 774 10.36 57.23 0.88
CA ARG A 774 9.36 56.57 0.05
C ARG A 774 9.47 55.06 0.28
N SER A 775 8.35 54.38 0.04
CA SER A 775 8.16 52.93 -0.17
C SER A 775 8.49 52.00 1.00
N PHE A 776 7.45 51.35 1.54
CA PHE A 776 7.12 49.94 1.30
C PHE A 776 5.99 49.57 2.27
N TYR A 777 4.78 49.34 1.77
CA TYR A 777 3.76 48.58 2.49
C TYR A 777 3.12 47.65 1.46
N THR A 778 3.64 46.43 1.44
CA THR A 778 2.87 45.23 1.07
C THR A 778 1.96 44.90 2.25
N GLY A 779 0.70 44.60 1.96
CA GLY A 779 -0.29 44.13 2.92
C GLY A 779 -1.55 43.69 2.22
#